data_AF-A0A2V8L4F5-F1
#
_entry.id   AF-A0A2V8L4F5-F1
#
_cell.length_a   1.000
_cell.length_b   1.000
_cell.length_c   1.000
_cell.angle_alpha   90.00
_cell.angle_beta   90.00
_cell.angle_gamma   90.00
#
_symmetry.space_group_name_H-M   'P 1'
#
loop_
_entity.id
_entity.type
_entity.pdbx_description
1 polymer ?
#
loop_
_entity_poly.entity_id
_entity_poly.type
_entity_poly.pdbx_seq_one_letter_code
_entity_poly.pdbx_strand_id
1 'polypeptide(L)'
;MLSQTRPSTDGFENGNEKGDRARSRIAGIMLAVIFLIGCAVLGICLVRRVMRQLLDGAEQILWGIVVGWILTSVGVYLIARWRGELTSKLMIGATLSVWIVSAIMIVFEVRKPSRASSFFVWQKKYVGLALVLIIFTPVYLRLLSLQVFAHRDGGIYAGSADNDLAFHAALASSFVYGKNFPSAYPLLPPEPLLYPYMPDFHAALLMAGGLSLRAAFILSALILGAATAGLLYSLALRISRSQRVATMATVLFLLNGGLGFIYFFRDWWQSNQSFFAFFNSLHTNYAKISERGLHWTNLVADMLVPQRTSLFGLPLALMIFAVFAFVWQRWHQVDDDKKENSPRILILMLVAGVLAGLLPLFHTHTYIAVALVSIGLFALRPRREWFAFWTPAVVLAAPQLLALSMRASGSAIVHLFFGWLGHDQGFFPLYLLRNLGLPLLLAIPAWWTAPRVWRKFYLAFLVPLAMTFIVVISPSLYDNGKLIYYWHALNSILVAMWLVNLAVIHKQRVLASLLAILCVATALIVVRSETITSARVFTDEQLSAAEFARERTAPHSLFLTAPSLRQPVLSFAGRSVLSSATAWLWSHGYEFRERDADVRRIYAGSGDALDLLRYYQVDYIYFGDAETSDLRSNPAFFDQNFAAVYRSPTITIYDAHSSLNPISPDDRRGAFNKPAPRELALRVDKDPFALIVDFPRTSFFVYRLCKASYGRMPRREEFMTAMSLLGRDLFIGAAGWQEQREINRSALLNDWMNTTAFKQLYNGKSNPEFVDSLLSNAGLGWSAGDRYLLIKGLDSGTQSRQTALLGIIEDKDFYAREFNTAYVLVHYFGYLRRNPDDAPDFNLKGLNFWRDRLDEWGDYRIISRAFIESTEYNNLKPVP
;
A
#
# COMPACT_ATOMS: atom_id res chain seq x y z
N MET A 1 -28.10 -52.40 -20.07
CA MET A 1 -28.60 -52.19 -21.44
C MET A 1 -28.40 -50.72 -21.79
N LEU A 2 -27.49 -50.46 -22.73
CA LEU A 2 -27.39 -49.35 -23.71
C LEU A 2 -27.67 -47.92 -23.19
N SER A 3 -26.63 -47.12 -22.93
CA SER A 3 -25.96 -46.20 -23.88
C SER A 3 -26.78 -44.96 -24.24
N GLN A 4 -26.29 -43.77 -23.85
CA GLN A 4 -25.96 -42.70 -24.80
C GLN A 4 -25.15 -41.61 -24.10
N THR A 5 -23.84 -41.69 -24.30
CA THR A 5 -22.88 -40.59 -24.21
C THR A 5 -23.20 -39.54 -25.26
N ARG A 6 -23.16 -38.26 -24.88
CA ARG A 6 -22.99 -37.12 -25.79
C ARG A 6 -21.90 -36.19 -25.24
N PRO A 7 -21.20 -35.47 -26.12
CA PRO A 7 -19.75 -35.32 -26.05
C PRO A 7 -19.30 -34.04 -25.38
N SER A 8 -18.15 -34.13 -24.74
CA SER A 8 -17.26 -33.02 -24.42
C SER A 8 -17.00 -32.19 -25.67
N THR A 9 -17.30 -30.90 -25.62
CA THR A 9 -16.75 -29.90 -26.53
C THR A 9 -15.29 -29.63 -26.16
N ASP A 10 -14.46 -30.66 -26.21
CA ASP A 10 -13.03 -30.50 -26.46
C ASP A 10 -12.90 -30.39 -27.98
N GLY A 11 -12.78 -29.16 -28.46
CA GLY A 11 -12.30 -28.92 -29.81
C GLY A 11 -10.96 -29.65 -29.98
N PHE A 12 -10.84 -30.41 -31.07
CA PHE A 12 -9.62 -31.10 -31.47
C PHE A 12 -8.44 -30.12 -31.56
N GLU A 13 -7.70 -29.93 -30.47
CA GLU A 13 -6.33 -29.42 -30.52
C GLU A 13 -5.44 -30.57 -31.01
N ASN A 14 -4.98 -30.47 -32.27
CA ASN A 14 -4.07 -31.42 -32.88
C ASN A 14 -2.86 -31.71 -31.96
N GLY A 15 -2.36 -32.95 -31.93
CA GLY A 15 -1.17 -33.32 -31.15
C GLY A 15 0.08 -32.47 -31.46
N ASN A 16 0.14 -31.88 -32.65
CA ASN A 16 1.15 -30.88 -33.02
C ASN A 16 0.98 -29.54 -32.27
N GLU A 17 -0.25 -29.06 -32.02
CA GLU A 17 -0.47 -27.81 -31.29
C GLU A 17 -0.11 -27.91 -29.81
N LYS A 18 -0.39 -29.05 -29.16
CA LYS A 18 0.08 -29.31 -27.79
C LYS A 18 1.61 -29.36 -27.72
N GLY A 19 2.24 -30.01 -28.71
CA GLY A 19 3.70 -30.05 -28.85
C GLY A 19 4.31 -28.67 -29.07
N ASP A 20 3.71 -27.85 -29.93
CA ASP A 20 4.19 -26.51 -30.27
C ASP A 20 3.95 -25.51 -29.13
N ARG A 21 2.83 -25.60 -28.41
CA ARG A 21 2.60 -24.81 -27.18
C ARG A 21 3.58 -25.19 -26.08
N ALA A 22 3.88 -26.47 -25.91
CA ALA A 22 4.87 -26.93 -24.93
C ALA A 22 6.28 -26.42 -25.28
N ARG A 23 6.69 -26.52 -26.56
CA ARG A 23 7.98 -26.00 -27.03
C ARG A 23 8.07 -24.48 -26.88
N SER A 24 7.01 -23.75 -27.25
CA SER A 24 6.91 -22.30 -27.09
C SER A 24 7.04 -21.87 -25.62
N ARG A 25 6.37 -22.59 -24.71
CA ARG A 25 6.46 -22.36 -23.26
C ARG A 25 7.87 -22.61 -22.72
N ILE A 26 8.52 -23.69 -23.14
CA ILE A 26 9.90 -24.01 -22.75
C ILE A 26 10.87 -22.92 -23.26
N ALA A 27 10.72 -22.50 -24.52
CA ALA A 27 11.54 -21.44 -25.10
C ALA A 27 11.39 -20.11 -24.34
N GLY A 28 10.17 -19.77 -23.93
CA GLY A 28 9.92 -18.58 -23.10
C GLY A 28 10.55 -18.66 -21.71
N ILE A 29 10.42 -19.81 -21.03
CA ILE A 29 11.09 -20.03 -19.74
C ILE A 29 12.60 -19.88 -19.88
N MET A 30 13.19 -20.47 -20.94
CA MET A 30 14.63 -20.35 -21.21
C MET A 30 15.03 -18.89 -21.45
N LEU A 31 14.26 -18.12 -22.22
CA LEU A 31 14.54 -16.70 -22.49
C LEU A 31 14.60 -15.88 -21.19
N ALA A 32 13.59 -16.02 -20.33
CA ALA A 32 13.54 -15.30 -19.05
C ALA A 32 14.72 -15.66 -18.12
N VAL A 33 15.08 -16.95 -18.05
CA VAL A 33 16.23 -17.41 -17.26
C VAL A 33 17.56 -16.88 -17.83
N ILE A 34 17.75 -16.96 -19.15
CA ILE A 34 18.94 -16.44 -19.84
C ILE A 34 19.06 -14.92 -19.62
N PHE A 35 17.94 -14.20 -19.66
CA PHE A 35 17.89 -12.77 -19.35
C PHE A 35 18.36 -12.50 -17.91
N LEU A 36 17.78 -13.19 -16.91
CA LEU A 36 18.12 -12.97 -15.51
C LEU A 36 19.59 -13.30 -15.19
N ILE A 37 20.13 -14.36 -15.80
CA ILE A 37 21.55 -14.71 -15.72
C ILE A 37 22.40 -13.61 -16.34
N GLY A 38 22.07 -13.17 -17.55
CA GLY A 38 22.76 -12.06 -18.21
C GLY A 38 22.75 -10.79 -17.35
N CYS A 39 21.61 -10.46 -16.75
CA CYS A 39 21.49 -9.31 -15.85
C CYS A 39 22.39 -9.44 -14.63
N ALA A 40 22.42 -10.63 -14.01
CA ALA A 40 23.30 -10.90 -12.88
C ALA A 40 24.78 -10.79 -13.28
N VAL A 41 25.18 -11.33 -14.43
CA VAL A 41 26.55 -11.21 -14.96
C VAL A 41 26.93 -9.75 -15.19
N LEU A 42 26.05 -8.97 -15.81
CA LEU A 42 26.24 -7.53 -16.01
C LEU A 42 26.46 -6.81 -14.67
N GLY A 43 25.57 -7.07 -13.70
CA GLY A 43 25.66 -6.48 -12.37
C GLY A 43 26.94 -6.89 -11.63
N ILE A 44 27.36 -8.16 -11.73
CA ILE A 44 28.63 -8.66 -11.18
C ILE A 44 29.81 -7.89 -11.79
N CYS A 45 29.82 -7.68 -13.11
CA CYS A 45 30.87 -6.93 -13.78
C CYS A 45 30.92 -5.47 -13.31
N LEU A 46 29.76 -4.82 -13.15
CA LEU A 46 29.65 -3.45 -12.64
C LEU A 46 30.15 -3.35 -11.20
N VAL A 47 29.68 -4.25 -10.32
CA VAL A 47 30.08 -4.31 -8.91
C VAL A 47 31.58 -4.58 -8.81
N ARG A 48 32.14 -5.52 -9.56
CA ARG A 48 33.57 -5.82 -9.55
C ARG A 48 34.40 -4.60 -9.97
N ARG A 49 34.01 -3.89 -11.02
CA ARG A 49 34.73 -2.70 -11.51
C ARG A 49 34.89 -1.62 -10.44
N VAL A 50 33.86 -1.43 -9.61
CA VAL A 50 33.82 -0.35 -8.61
C VAL A 50 34.22 -0.82 -7.20
N MET A 51 33.88 -2.05 -6.84
CA MET A 51 33.89 -2.57 -5.47
C MET A 51 34.86 -3.74 -5.25
N ARG A 52 35.68 -4.14 -6.24
CA ARG A 52 36.62 -5.30 -6.13
C ARG A 52 37.56 -5.27 -4.92
N GLN A 53 37.86 -4.10 -4.39
CA GLN A 53 38.74 -3.96 -3.21
C GLN A 53 37.99 -4.14 -1.88
N LEU A 54 36.66 -3.99 -1.89
CA LEU A 54 35.80 -4.05 -0.72
C LEU A 54 35.11 -5.41 -0.57
N LEU A 55 34.69 -5.97 -1.69
CA LEU A 55 33.85 -7.15 -1.78
C LEU A 55 34.67 -8.32 -2.33
N ASP A 56 34.54 -9.49 -1.71
CA ASP A 56 35.06 -10.72 -2.29
C ASP A 56 34.12 -11.31 -3.35
N GLY A 57 34.49 -12.45 -3.94
CA GLY A 57 33.72 -13.06 -5.03
C GLY A 57 32.28 -13.41 -4.65
N ALA A 58 32.01 -13.88 -3.43
CA ALA A 58 30.67 -14.25 -3.01
C ALA A 58 29.80 -12.99 -2.84
N GLU A 59 30.34 -11.94 -2.23
CA GLU A 59 29.65 -10.67 -2.09
C GLU A 59 29.41 -9.99 -3.45
N GLN A 60 30.37 -10.07 -4.38
CA GLN A 60 30.22 -9.56 -5.74
C GLN A 60 29.07 -10.25 -6.49
N ILE A 61 28.87 -11.56 -6.29
CA ILE A 61 27.74 -12.30 -6.85
C ILE A 61 26.41 -11.81 -6.26
N LEU A 62 26.31 -11.75 -4.93
CA LEU A 62 25.09 -11.30 -4.24
C LEU A 62 24.69 -9.88 -4.64
N TRP A 63 25.64 -8.94 -4.61
CA TRP A 63 25.43 -7.56 -5.04
C TRP A 63 25.11 -7.49 -6.53
N GLY A 64 25.81 -8.26 -7.35
CA GLY A 64 25.66 -8.24 -8.79
C GLY A 64 24.30 -8.72 -9.27
N ILE A 65 23.71 -9.74 -8.62
CA ILE A 65 22.33 -10.17 -8.88
C ILE A 65 21.36 -8.99 -8.66
N VAL A 66 21.42 -8.36 -7.49
CA VAL A 66 20.50 -7.28 -7.10
C VAL A 66 20.67 -6.06 -8.01
N VAL A 67 21.90 -5.56 -8.17
CA VAL A 67 22.21 -4.40 -9.03
C VAL A 67 21.83 -4.67 -10.47
N GLY A 68 22.20 -5.85 -10.98
CA GLY A 68 21.94 -6.26 -12.35
C GLY A 68 20.45 -6.22 -12.67
N TRP A 69 19.63 -6.86 -11.85
CA TRP A 69 18.19 -6.93 -12.07
C TRP A 69 17.50 -5.57 -11.94
N ILE A 70 17.92 -4.72 -11.00
CA ILE A 70 17.35 -3.39 -10.82
C ILE A 70 17.65 -2.50 -12.02
N LEU A 71 18.93 -2.39 -12.41
CA LEU A 71 19.34 -1.50 -13.49
C LEU A 71 18.75 -1.91 -14.84
N THR A 72 18.68 -3.21 -15.12
CA THR A 72 18.07 -3.69 -16.37
C THR A 72 16.56 -3.52 -16.35
N SER A 73 15.88 -3.69 -15.21
CA SER A 73 14.44 -3.40 -15.09
C SER A 73 14.14 -1.94 -15.38
N VAL A 74 14.92 -1.01 -14.80
CA VAL A 74 14.78 0.42 -15.08
C VAL A 74 15.06 0.73 -16.55
N GLY A 75 16.13 0.19 -17.12
CA GLY A 75 16.48 0.41 -18.53
C GLY A 75 15.41 -0.08 -19.49
N VAL A 76 14.88 -1.29 -19.27
CA VAL A 76 13.82 -1.85 -20.12
C VAL A 76 12.50 -1.12 -19.90
N TYR A 77 12.18 -0.67 -18.67
CA TYR A 77 11.00 0.15 -18.41
C TYR A 77 11.01 1.44 -19.22
N LEU A 78 12.15 2.15 -19.27
CA LEU A 78 12.26 3.39 -20.03
C LEU A 78 12.01 3.15 -21.54
N ILE A 79 12.51 2.05 -22.08
CA ILE A 79 12.29 1.67 -23.49
C ILE A 79 10.82 1.26 -23.73
N ALA A 80 10.24 0.45 -22.84
CA ALA A 80 8.84 0.01 -22.93
C ALA A 80 7.88 1.21 -22.85
N ARG A 81 8.14 2.13 -21.91
CA ARG A 81 7.41 3.39 -21.76
C ARG A 81 7.50 4.26 -23.01
N TRP A 82 8.67 4.38 -23.60
CA TRP A 82 8.84 5.12 -24.86
C TRP A 82 8.09 4.49 -26.03
N ARG A 83 8.03 3.15 -26.10
CA ARG A 83 7.28 2.42 -27.13
C ARG A 83 5.78 2.33 -26.89
N GLY A 84 5.32 2.56 -25.66
CA GLY A 84 3.93 2.35 -25.26
C GLY A 84 3.55 0.88 -25.05
N GLU A 85 4.51 -0.05 -25.05
CA GLU A 85 4.24 -1.48 -24.92
C GLU A 85 5.44 -2.30 -24.43
N LEU A 86 5.14 -3.44 -23.82
CA LEU A 86 6.11 -4.45 -23.40
C LEU A 86 5.83 -5.76 -24.14
N THR A 87 6.70 -6.10 -25.10
CA THR A 87 6.52 -7.26 -25.98
C THR A 87 7.66 -8.27 -25.84
N SER A 88 7.42 -9.52 -26.26
CA SER A 88 8.49 -10.55 -26.30
C SER A 88 9.66 -10.16 -27.20
N LYS A 89 9.42 -9.36 -28.26
CA LYS A 89 10.49 -8.81 -29.11
C LYS A 89 11.40 -7.85 -28.34
N LEU A 90 10.81 -6.99 -27.50
CA LEU A 90 11.58 -6.11 -26.62
C LEU A 90 12.39 -6.94 -25.61
N MET A 91 11.81 -8.00 -25.06
CA MET A 91 12.50 -8.90 -24.13
C MET A 91 13.70 -9.60 -24.78
N ILE A 92 13.56 -10.10 -26.01
CA ILE A 92 14.68 -10.68 -26.78
C ILE A 92 15.78 -9.63 -27.00
N GLY A 93 15.42 -8.43 -27.45
CA GLY A 93 16.38 -7.33 -27.65
C GLY A 93 17.09 -6.92 -26.36
N ALA A 94 16.37 -6.85 -25.24
CA ALA A 94 16.94 -6.58 -23.92
C ALA A 94 17.93 -7.68 -23.51
N THR A 95 17.58 -8.95 -23.74
CA THR A 95 18.43 -10.11 -23.44
C THR A 95 19.74 -10.06 -24.22
N LEU A 96 19.67 -9.87 -25.55
CA LEU A 96 20.85 -9.73 -26.39
C LEU A 96 21.73 -8.55 -25.95
N SER A 97 21.11 -7.39 -25.68
CA SER A 97 21.82 -6.18 -25.25
C SER A 97 22.59 -6.41 -23.95
N VAL A 98 21.95 -7.02 -22.95
CA VAL A 98 22.58 -7.31 -21.65
C VAL A 98 23.76 -8.26 -21.81
N TRP A 99 23.66 -9.29 -22.66
CA TRP A 99 24.76 -10.22 -22.92
C TRP A 99 25.90 -9.59 -23.71
N ILE A 100 25.61 -8.75 -24.70
CA ILE A 100 26.62 -7.99 -25.45
C ILE A 100 27.37 -7.05 -24.52
N VAL A 101 26.67 -6.26 -23.70
CA VAL A 101 27.32 -5.35 -22.74
C VAL A 101 28.15 -6.14 -21.73
N SER A 102 27.63 -7.26 -21.22
CA SER A 102 28.37 -8.16 -20.32
C SER A 102 29.65 -8.68 -20.95
N ALA A 103 29.59 -9.18 -22.20
CA ALA A 103 30.75 -9.68 -22.92
C ALA A 103 31.81 -8.60 -23.12
N ILE A 104 31.40 -7.38 -23.51
CA ILE A 104 32.28 -6.22 -23.65
C ILE A 104 32.97 -5.92 -22.31
N MET A 105 32.20 -5.87 -21.21
CA MET A 105 32.75 -5.60 -19.88
C MET A 105 33.73 -6.67 -19.42
N ILE A 106 33.44 -7.96 -19.66
CA ILE A 106 34.32 -9.08 -19.32
C ILE A 106 35.65 -8.95 -20.08
N VAL A 107 35.62 -8.65 -21.39
CA VAL A 107 36.83 -8.47 -22.20
C VAL A 107 37.70 -7.33 -21.64
N PHE A 108 37.11 -6.20 -21.25
CA PHE A 108 37.85 -5.11 -20.63
C PHE A 108 38.43 -5.45 -19.25
N GLU A 109 37.75 -6.30 -18.49
CA GLU A 109 38.20 -6.73 -17.16
C GLU A 109 39.35 -7.75 -17.25
N VAL A 110 39.29 -8.69 -18.20
CA VAL A 110 40.36 -9.68 -18.46
C VAL A 110 41.65 -9.01 -18.94
N ARG A 111 41.55 -7.92 -19.72
CA ARG A 111 42.71 -7.16 -20.21
C ARG A 111 43.47 -6.37 -19.13
N LYS A 112 42.96 -6.30 -17.89
CA LYS A 112 43.65 -5.69 -16.75
C LYS A 112 44.16 -6.79 -15.81
N PRO A 113 45.41 -7.26 -15.97
CA PRO A 113 45.98 -8.25 -15.07
C PRO A 113 46.10 -7.62 -13.68
N SER A 114 45.25 -8.06 -12.75
CA SER A 114 45.40 -7.77 -11.33
C SER A 114 45.15 -9.05 -10.56
N ARG A 115 45.88 -9.24 -9.44
CA ARG A 115 45.86 -10.45 -8.58
C ARG A 115 44.44 -10.99 -8.47
N ALA A 116 44.18 -12.07 -9.19
CA ALA A 116 42.86 -12.66 -9.30
C ALA A 116 42.41 -13.17 -7.93
N SER A 117 41.47 -12.49 -7.28
CA SER A 117 40.55 -13.24 -6.40
C SER A 117 39.75 -14.14 -7.34
N SER A 118 40.00 -15.44 -7.30
CA SER A 118 39.25 -16.39 -8.12
C SER A 118 37.75 -16.26 -7.80
N PHE A 119 36.92 -16.32 -8.84
CA PHE A 119 35.46 -16.24 -8.70
C PHE A 119 34.87 -17.37 -7.83
N PHE A 120 35.62 -18.46 -7.65
CA PHE A 120 35.09 -19.76 -7.22
C PHE A 120 35.84 -20.43 -6.07
N VAL A 121 36.82 -19.78 -5.41
CA VAL A 121 37.42 -20.40 -4.22
C VAL A 121 36.49 -20.19 -3.03
N TRP A 122 35.77 -21.25 -2.68
CA TRP A 122 34.96 -21.31 -1.47
C TRP A 122 35.81 -20.96 -0.25
N GLN A 123 35.45 -19.88 0.44
CA GLN A 123 36.15 -19.47 1.66
C GLN A 123 35.47 -20.10 2.87
N LYS A 124 36.27 -20.61 3.82
CA LYS A 124 35.75 -21.23 5.06
C LYS A 124 34.71 -20.36 5.76
N LYS A 125 34.87 -19.02 5.71
CA LYS A 125 33.97 -18.02 6.29
C LYS A 125 32.54 -18.02 5.73
N TYR A 126 32.24 -18.76 4.66
CA TYR A 126 30.90 -18.88 4.06
C TYR A 126 30.21 -20.21 4.34
N VAL A 127 30.83 -21.13 5.09
CA VAL A 127 30.18 -22.39 5.51
C VAL A 127 28.87 -22.10 6.27
N GLY A 128 28.86 -21.05 7.08
CA GLY A 128 27.68 -20.61 7.83
C GLY A 128 26.57 -20.10 6.95
N LEU A 129 26.90 -19.42 5.84
CA LEU A 129 25.95 -18.98 4.84
C LEU A 129 25.36 -20.16 4.07
N ALA A 130 26.20 -21.12 3.66
CA ALA A 130 25.72 -22.35 3.02
C ALA A 130 24.70 -23.09 3.91
N LEU A 131 24.99 -23.24 5.21
CA LEU A 131 24.08 -23.88 6.15
C LEU A 131 22.73 -23.13 6.25
N VAL A 132 22.77 -21.79 6.35
CA VAL A 132 21.54 -20.99 6.34
C VAL A 132 20.77 -21.19 5.05
N LEU A 133 21.42 -21.10 3.88
CA LEU A 133 20.75 -21.21 2.59
C LEU A 133 20.21 -22.62 2.31
N ILE A 134 20.92 -23.68 2.72
CA ILE A 134 20.47 -25.08 2.58
C ILE A 134 19.19 -25.33 3.38
N ILE A 135 19.00 -24.65 4.51
CA ILE A 135 17.79 -24.80 5.35
C ILE A 135 16.70 -23.82 4.89
N PHE A 136 17.06 -22.54 4.72
CA PHE A 136 16.13 -21.46 4.40
C PHE A 136 15.52 -21.62 3.01
N THR A 137 16.32 -21.89 1.98
CA THR A 137 15.86 -21.88 0.58
C THR A 137 14.77 -22.91 0.32
N PRO A 138 14.88 -24.18 0.78
CA PRO A 138 13.79 -25.15 0.63
C PRO A 138 12.52 -24.77 1.39
N VAL A 139 12.64 -24.27 2.62
CA VAL A 139 11.48 -23.81 3.42
C VAL A 139 10.80 -22.64 2.73
N TYR A 140 11.57 -21.66 2.27
CA TYR A 140 11.05 -20.49 1.59
C TYR A 140 10.42 -20.84 0.24
N LEU A 141 11.04 -21.71 -0.55
CA LEU A 141 10.45 -22.24 -1.78
C LEU A 141 9.15 -22.99 -1.49
N ARG A 142 9.10 -23.79 -0.41
CA ARG A 142 7.87 -24.47 0.00
C ARG A 142 6.76 -23.47 0.32
N LEU A 143 7.05 -22.45 1.13
CA LEU A 143 6.10 -21.37 1.42
C LEU A 143 5.62 -20.70 0.12
N LEU A 144 6.53 -20.20 -0.71
CA LEU A 144 6.20 -19.60 -2.01
C LEU A 144 5.33 -20.52 -2.88
N SER A 145 5.65 -21.81 -2.94
CA SER A 145 4.90 -22.78 -3.75
C SER A 145 3.46 -22.99 -3.27
N LEU A 146 3.21 -22.87 -1.96
CA LEU A 146 1.89 -23.02 -1.35
C LEU A 146 1.09 -21.73 -1.35
N GLN A 147 1.77 -20.59 -1.22
CA GLN A 147 1.21 -19.29 -0.93
C GLN A 147 1.01 -18.41 -2.16
N VAL A 148 1.78 -18.63 -3.23
CA VAL A 148 1.72 -17.82 -4.45
C VAL A 148 0.95 -18.57 -5.53
N PHE A 149 -0.34 -18.25 -5.67
CA PHE A 149 -1.25 -18.74 -6.72
C PHE A 149 -1.13 -20.24 -7.02
N ALA A 150 -1.06 -21.07 -5.98
CA ALA A 150 -0.94 -22.51 -6.10
C ALA A 150 -2.20 -23.09 -6.75
N HIS A 151 -2.05 -23.76 -7.90
CA HIS A 151 -3.16 -24.44 -8.55
C HIS A 151 -3.48 -25.73 -7.79
N ARG A 152 -4.77 -25.92 -7.47
CA ARG A 152 -5.33 -27.16 -6.92
C ARG A 152 -6.68 -27.41 -7.61
N ASP A 153 -7.39 -28.44 -7.19
CA ASP A 153 -8.71 -28.75 -7.75
C ASP A 153 -9.67 -27.57 -7.57
N GLY A 154 -10.28 -27.12 -8.67
CA GLY A 154 -11.30 -26.08 -8.67
C GLY A 154 -10.78 -24.65 -8.58
N GLY A 155 -9.48 -24.39 -8.75
CA GLY A 155 -8.93 -23.03 -8.86
C GLY A 155 -7.50 -22.84 -8.37
N ILE A 156 -7.16 -21.57 -8.16
CA ILE A 156 -5.88 -21.13 -7.59
C ILE A 156 -6.04 -20.61 -6.17
N TYR A 157 -5.04 -20.93 -5.35
CA TYR A 157 -5.00 -20.68 -3.93
C TYR A 157 -3.83 -19.77 -3.57
N ALA A 158 -4.01 -18.93 -2.56
CA ALA A 158 -2.94 -18.20 -1.91
C ALA A 158 -3.12 -18.34 -0.39
N GLY A 159 -2.16 -17.91 0.43
CA GLY A 159 -2.39 -17.88 1.89
C GLY A 159 -2.70 -16.49 2.42
N SER A 160 -2.19 -16.15 3.59
CA SER A 160 -2.77 -15.13 4.47
C SER A 160 -2.71 -13.68 3.95
N ALA A 161 -1.91 -13.42 2.91
CA ALA A 161 -1.73 -12.12 2.28
C ALA A 161 -2.14 -12.11 0.79
N ASP A 162 -3.21 -12.85 0.48
CA ASP A 162 -3.78 -13.00 -0.87
C ASP A 162 -4.17 -11.69 -1.56
N ASN A 163 -4.70 -10.71 -0.82
CA ASN A 163 -5.06 -9.39 -1.36
C ASN A 163 -3.83 -8.63 -1.89
N ASP A 164 -2.70 -8.71 -1.19
CA ASP A 164 -1.45 -8.07 -1.61
C ASP A 164 -0.90 -8.73 -2.89
N LEU A 165 -0.98 -10.07 -2.97
CA LEU A 165 -0.63 -10.82 -4.17
C LEU A 165 -1.55 -10.48 -5.35
N ALA A 166 -2.86 -10.35 -5.13
CA ALA A 166 -3.81 -9.95 -6.17
C ALA A 166 -3.57 -8.52 -6.68
N PHE A 167 -3.24 -7.59 -5.79
CA PHE A 167 -2.84 -6.23 -6.15
C PHE A 167 -1.58 -6.22 -7.04
N HIS A 168 -0.53 -6.94 -6.64
CA HIS A 168 0.69 -7.02 -7.43
C HIS A 168 0.48 -7.78 -8.75
N ALA A 169 -0.40 -8.77 -8.79
CA ALA A 169 -0.82 -9.46 -10.02
C ALA A 169 -1.46 -8.48 -11.01
N ALA A 170 -2.38 -7.63 -10.52
CA ALA A 170 -3.02 -6.59 -11.31
C ALA A 170 -2.00 -5.63 -11.95
N LEU A 171 -1.03 -5.15 -11.17
CA LEU A 171 0.01 -4.25 -11.68
C LEU A 171 0.87 -4.94 -12.74
N ALA A 172 1.38 -6.15 -12.48
CA ALA A 172 2.21 -6.89 -13.42
C ALA A 172 1.46 -7.20 -14.73
N SER A 173 0.22 -7.68 -14.63
CA SER A 173 -0.63 -7.97 -15.79
C SER A 173 -0.99 -6.72 -16.59
N SER A 174 -1.18 -5.57 -15.94
CA SER A 174 -1.48 -4.31 -16.63
C SER A 174 -0.36 -3.87 -17.59
N PHE A 175 0.91 -4.10 -17.24
CA PHE A 175 2.04 -3.74 -18.11
C PHE A 175 2.14 -4.66 -19.34
N VAL A 176 1.96 -5.97 -19.17
CA VAL A 176 2.11 -6.94 -20.27
C VAL A 176 0.88 -6.98 -21.16
N TYR A 177 -0.30 -7.10 -20.55
CA TYR A 177 -1.55 -7.37 -21.28
C TYR A 177 -2.42 -6.13 -21.46
N GLY A 178 -2.31 -5.15 -20.56
CA GLY A 178 -3.06 -3.89 -20.61
C GLY A 178 -2.34 -2.73 -21.30
N LYS A 179 -1.10 -2.95 -21.77
CA LYS A 179 -0.22 -1.92 -22.35
C LYS A 179 -0.17 -0.63 -21.51
N ASN A 180 -0.04 -0.76 -20.18
CA ASN A 180 -0.12 0.35 -19.23
C ASN A 180 1.10 1.30 -19.28
N PHE A 181 1.21 2.07 -20.37
CA PHE A 181 2.28 3.02 -20.67
C PHE A 181 1.69 4.31 -21.28
N PRO A 182 1.87 5.50 -20.65
CA PRO A 182 2.43 5.71 -19.32
C PRO A 182 1.60 5.00 -18.24
N SER A 183 2.22 4.71 -17.09
CA SER A 183 1.57 3.94 -16.02
C SER A 183 0.42 4.71 -15.37
N ALA A 184 -0.82 4.31 -15.67
CA ALA A 184 -2.03 4.67 -14.94
C ALA A 184 -2.32 3.64 -13.85
N TYR A 185 -3.17 4.00 -12.90
CA TYR A 185 -3.58 3.11 -11.82
C TYR A 185 -4.75 2.23 -12.28
N PRO A 186 -4.52 0.91 -12.52
CA PRO A 186 -5.54 0.05 -13.15
C PRO A 186 -6.76 -0.22 -12.25
N LEU A 187 -6.66 0.11 -10.96
CA LEU A 187 -7.72 -0.05 -9.98
C LEU A 187 -8.69 1.15 -9.93
N LEU A 188 -8.28 2.30 -10.48
CA LEU A 188 -9.08 3.52 -10.49
C LEU A 188 -8.63 4.48 -11.62
N PRO A 189 -8.68 4.04 -12.89
CA PRO A 189 -8.29 4.89 -14.01
C PRO A 189 -9.16 6.16 -14.12
N PRO A 190 -8.66 7.29 -14.64
CA PRO A 190 -7.29 7.54 -15.12
C PRO A 190 -6.34 8.07 -14.04
N GLU A 191 -6.56 7.76 -12.77
CA GLU A 191 -5.64 8.23 -11.74
C GLU A 191 -4.20 7.72 -12.02
N PRO A 192 -3.17 8.55 -11.80
CA PRO A 192 -1.78 8.13 -12.02
C PRO A 192 -1.39 7.05 -11.03
N LEU A 193 -0.47 6.17 -11.39
CA LEU A 193 0.03 5.13 -10.47
C LEU A 193 1.02 5.72 -9.45
N LEU A 194 0.53 5.98 -8.24
CA LEU A 194 1.28 6.58 -7.11
C LEU A 194 1.94 5.54 -6.16
N TYR A 195 1.91 4.25 -6.53
CA TYR A 195 2.54 3.18 -5.76
C TYR A 195 3.85 2.70 -6.42
N PRO A 196 4.91 2.31 -5.68
CA PRO A 196 6.15 1.77 -6.26
C PRO A 196 5.92 0.53 -7.14
N TYR A 197 6.05 0.66 -8.45
CA TYR A 197 5.62 -0.37 -9.42
C TYR A 197 6.78 -1.08 -10.15
N MET A 198 8.04 -0.70 -9.92
CA MET A 198 9.18 -1.35 -10.60
C MET A 198 9.31 -2.86 -10.32
N PRO A 199 9.04 -3.37 -9.11
CA PRO A 199 9.00 -4.81 -8.86
C PRO A 199 7.95 -5.53 -9.72
N ASP A 200 6.80 -4.91 -9.94
CA ASP A 200 5.71 -5.44 -10.76
C ASP A 200 6.03 -5.37 -12.24
N PHE A 201 6.68 -4.29 -12.68
CA PHE A 201 7.27 -4.23 -14.01
C PHE A 201 8.36 -5.30 -14.22
N HIS A 202 9.18 -5.61 -13.22
CA HIS A 202 10.15 -6.71 -13.32
C HIS A 202 9.45 -8.05 -13.53
N ALA A 203 8.35 -8.33 -12.83
CA ALA A 203 7.54 -9.52 -13.10
C ALA A 203 6.93 -9.50 -14.50
N ALA A 204 6.37 -8.35 -14.91
CA ALA A 204 5.81 -8.16 -16.24
C ALA A 204 6.85 -8.44 -17.33
N LEU A 205 8.10 -8.00 -17.14
CA LEU A 205 9.20 -8.27 -18.06
C LEU A 205 9.47 -9.77 -18.22
N LEU A 206 9.46 -10.52 -17.12
CA LEU A 206 9.62 -11.97 -17.15
C LEU A 206 8.41 -12.68 -17.77
N MET A 207 7.21 -12.16 -17.56
CA MET A 207 5.99 -12.63 -18.21
C MET A 207 6.01 -12.39 -19.72
N ALA A 208 6.51 -11.23 -20.18
CA ALA A 208 6.74 -10.95 -21.59
C ALA A 208 7.80 -11.88 -22.21
N GLY A 209 8.72 -12.38 -21.38
CA GLY A 209 9.66 -13.44 -21.71
C GLY A 209 9.02 -14.84 -21.82
N GLY A 210 7.80 -15.04 -21.31
CA GLY A 210 7.05 -16.29 -21.40
C GLY A 210 6.88 -17.04 -20.06
N LEU A 211 7.31 -16.47 -18.93
CA LEU A 211 6.96 -17.03 -17.62
C LEU A 211 5.48 -16.81 -17.31
N SER A 212 4.85 -17.76 -16.62
CA SER A 212 3.57 -17.47 -15.97
C SER A 212 3.76 -16.46 -14.84
N LEU A 213 2.70 -15.71 -14.50
CA LEU A 213 2.70 -14.78 -13.37
C LEU A 213 3.26 -15.42 -12.09
N ARG A 214 2.77 -16.62 -11.76
CA ARG A 214 3.24 -17.42 -10.62
C ARG A 214 4.74 -17.70 -10.69
N ALA A 215 5.25 -18.15 -11.84
CA ALA A 215 6.66 -18.47 -12.01
C ALA A 215 7.54 -17.21 -11.88
N ALA A 216 7.12 -16.09 -12.48
CA ALA A 216 7.82 -14.81 -12.35
C ALA A 216 7.88 -14.33 -10.89
N PHE A 217 6.80 -14.50 -10.12
CA PHE A 217 6.75 -14.14 -8.71
C PHE A 217 7.66 -15.03 -7.86
N ILE A 218 7.52 -16.36 -7.98
CA ILE A 218 8.32 -17.32 -7.21
C ILE A 218 9.81 -17.18 -7.52
N LEU A 219 10.19 -17.08 -8.80
CA LEU A 219 11.60 -17.01 -9.20
C LEU A 219 12.27 -15.74 -8.67
N SER A 220 11.58 -14.59 -8.81
CA SER A 220 12.10 -13.32 -8.32
C SER A 220 12.24 -13.33 -6.80
N ALA A 221 11.22 -13.80 -6.10
CA ALA A 221 11.18 -13.88 -4.64
C ALA A 221 12.26 -14.81 -4.09
N LEU A 222 12.39 -16.02 -4.64
CA LEU A 222 13.37 -17.02 -4.20
C LEU A 222 14.80 -16.48 -4.26
N ILE A 223 15.18 -15.88 -5.39
CA ILE A 223 16.54 -15.39 -5.62
C ILE A 223 16.81 -14.14 -4.78
N LEU A 224 15.90 -13.17 -4.74
CA LEU A 224 16.08 -11.95 -3.94
C LEU A 224 15.99 -12.20 -2.43
N GLY A 225 15.18 -13.16 -1.99
CA GLY A 225 15.14 -13.61 -0.60
C GLY A 225 16.44 -14.29 -0.17
N ALA A 226 16.99 -15.17 -1.01
CA ALA A 226 18.32 -15.76 -0.78
C ALA A 226 19.43 -14.69 -0.80
N ALA A 227 19.35 -13.72 -1.71
CA ALA A 227 20.28 -12.59 -1.74
C ALA A 227 20.19 -11.74 -0.46
N THR A 228 18.98 -11.49 0.05
CA THR A 228 18.75 -10.76 1.31
C THR A 228 19.42 -11.48 2.49
N ALA A 229 19.23 -12.80 2.60
CA ALA A 229 19.91 -13.61 3.62
C ALA A 229 21.45 -13.53 3.49
N GLY A 230 21.98 -13.66 2.27
CA GLY A 230 23.41 -13.54 1.99
C GLY A 230 24.00 -12.16 2.29
N LEU A 231 23.27 -11.09 1.97
CA LEU A 231 23.70 -9.72 2.22
C LEU A 231 23.71 -9.39 3.72
N LEU A 232 22.71 -9.86 4.47
CA LEU A 232 22.73 -9.71 5.92
C LEU A 232 23.87 -10.51 6.54
N TYR A 233 24.07 -11.77 6.12
CA TYR A 233 25.18 -12.59 6.57
C TYR A 233 26.52 -11.87 6.33
N SER A 234 26.70 -11.29 5.15
CA SER A 234 27.92 -10.57 4.76
C SER A 234 28.13 -9.31 5.60
N LEU A 235 27.07 -8.54 5.86
CA LEU A 235 27.10 -7.39 6.77
C LEU A 235 27.50 -7.81 8.20
N ALA A 236 26.86 -8.87 8.72
CA ALA A 236 27.13 -9.40 10.05
C ALA A 236 28.56 -9.94 10.17
N LEU A 237 29.07 -10.63 9.15
CA LEU A 237 30.43 -11.12 9.09
C LEU A 237 31.44 -9.97 9.09
N ARG A 238 31.15 -8.87 8.40
CA ARG A 238 32.02 -7.68 8.35
C ARG A 238 32.09 -6.96 9.69
N ILE A 239 30.95 -6.84 10.38
CA ILE A 239 30.84 -6.19 11.70
C ILE A 239 31.52 -7.04 12.79
N SER A 240 31.20 -8.33 12.84
CA SER A 240 31.61 -9.23 13.92
C SER A 240 32.93 -9.95 13.69
N ARG A 241 33.36 -10.07 12.42
CA ARG A 241 34.48 -10.92 11.98
C ARG A 241 34.33 -12.39 12.37
N SER A 242 33.11 -12.84 12.65
CA SER A 242 32.81 -14.19 13.10
C SER A 242 31.67 -14.79 12.27
N GLN A 243 31.96 -15.92 11.62
CA GLN A 243 30.96 -16.67 10.88
C GLN A 243 29.83 -17.19 11.79
N ARG A 244 30.14 -17.60 13.03
CA ARG A 244 29.11 -18.09 13.96
C ARG A 244 28.10 -17.00 14.29
N VAL A 245 28.59 -15.77 14.50
CA VAL A 245 27.74 -14.60 14.70
C VAL A 245 26.96 -14.29 13.43
N ALA A 246 27.59 -14.29 12.26
CA ALA A 246 26.91 -14.03 11.01
C ALA A 246 25.76 -15.02 10.72
N THR A 247 25.99 -16.31 10.96
CA THR A 247 24.96 -17.36 10.90
C THR A 247 23.82 -17.06 11.86
N MET A 248 24.12 -16.87 13.15
CA MET A 248 23.09 -16.62 14.18
C MET A 248 22.30 -15.34 13.88
N ALA A 249 22.97 -14.25 13.50
CA ALA A 249 22.32 -12.99 13.15
C ALA A 249 21.35 -13.14 11.98
N THR A 250 21.74 -13.92 10.97
CA THR A 250 20.89 -14.18 9.81
C THR A 250 19.66 -15.00 10.21
N VAL A 251 19.82 -15.99 11.08
CA VAL A 251 18.70 -16.78 11.63
C VAL A 251 17.75 -15.90 12.44
N LEU A 252 18.26 -15.07 13.37
CA LEU A 252 17.44 -14.17 14.18
C LEU A 252 16.67 -13.13 13.35
N PHE A 253 17.24 -12.69 12.23
CA PHE A 253 16.58 -11.75 11.33
C PHE A 253 15.47 -12.41 10.51
N LEU A 254 15.74 -13.56 9.89
CA LEU A 254 14.76 -14.29 9.07
C LEU A 254 13.62 -14.86 9.93
N LEU A 255 13.94 -15.32 11.14
CA LEU A 255 12.99 -15.89 12.08
C LEU A 255 12.62 -14.90 13.19
N ASN A 256 12.29 -13.66 12.82
CA ASN A 256 11.81 -12.66 13.78
C ASN A 256 10.40 -13.01 14.29
N GLY A 257 10.14 -12.68 15.56
CA GLY A 257 8.81 -12.70 16.13
C GLY A 257 8.82 -12.19 17.57
N GLY A 258 7.64 -11.76 18.04
CA GLY A 258 7.45 -11.29 19.41
C GLY A 258 7.25 -12.41 20.42
N LEU A 259 6.51 -12.13 21.49
CA LEU A 259 6.10 -13.09 22.51
C LEU A 259 4.83 -13.89 22.13
N GLY A 260 4.50 -13.94 20.84
CA GLY A 260 3.37 -14.70 20.29
C GLY A 260 3.33 -16.17 20.72
N PHE A 261 4.50 -16.80 20.89
CA PHE A 261 4.60 -18.18 21.37
C PHE A 261 3.95 -18.41 22.74
N ILE A 262 3.91 -17.40 23.63
CA ILE A 262 3.25 -17.52 24.94
C ILE A 262 1.75 -17.74 24.75
N TYR A 263 1.15 -17.00 23.82
CA TYR A 263 -0.25 -17.13 23.46
C TYR A 263 -0.55 -18.47 22.78
N PHE A 264 0.37 -18.95 21.95
CA PHE A 264 0.27 -20.29 21.36
C PHE A 264 0.23 -21.38 22.44
N PHE A 265 1.15 -21.37 23.41
CA PHE A 265 1.14 -22.37 24.48
C PHE A 265 -0.09 -22.25 25.38
N ARG A 266 -0.58 -21.02 25.62
CA ARG A 266 -1.84 -20.80 26.34
C ARG A 266 -3.02 -21.41 25.60
N ASP A 267 -3.18 -21.13 24.31
CA ASP A 267 -4.30 -21.63 23.51
C ASP A 267 -4.22 -23.15 23.34
N TRP A 268 -3.02 -23.70 23.16
CA TRP A 268 -2.79 -25.15 23.16
C TRP A 268 -3.24 -25.79 24.47
N TRP A 269 -2.80 -25.24 25.61
CA TRP A 269 -3.19 -25.74 26.93
C TRP A 269 -4.71 -25.67 27.14
N GLN A 270 -5.35 -24.60 26.69
CA GLN A 270 -6.82 -24.43 26.78
C GLN A 270 -7.60 -25.32 25.81
N SER A 271 -6.99 -25.75 24.70
CA SER A 271 -7.65 -26.60 23.71
C SER A 271 -7.90 -28.04 24.19
N ASN A 272 -7.23 -28.49 25.26
CA ASN A 272 -7.19 -29.88 25.71
C ASN A 272 -6.77 -30.91 24.62
N GLN A 273 -6.14 -30.46 23.54
CA GLN A 273 -5.61 -31.33 22.49
C GLN A 273 -4.17 -31.76 22.81
N SER A 274 -3.73 -32.89 22.23
CA SER A 274 -2.30 -33.22 22.21
C SER A 274 -1.53 -32.14 21.44
N PHE A 275 -0.27 -31.91 21.81
CA PHE A 275 0.58 -30.90 21.16
C PHE A 275 0.63 -31.06 19.64
N PHE A 276 0.81 -32.30 19.17
CA PHE A 276 0.91 -32.57 17.73
C PHE A 276 -0.42 -32.37 17.00
N ALA A 277 -1.57 -32.66 17.63
CA ALA A 277 -2.88 -32.39 17.02
C ALA A 277 -3.11 -30.88 16.85
N PHE A 278 -2.80 -30.11 17.89
CA PHE A 278 -2.92 -28.64 17.85
C PHE A 278 -1.94 -28.01 16.86
N PHE A 279 -0.67 -28.40 16.90
CA PHE A 279 0.37 -27.87 16.01
C PHE A 279 0.10 -28.21 14.53
N ASN A 280 -0.54 -29.35 14.25
CA ASN A 280 -0.87 -29.74 12.89
C ASN A 280 -2.15 -29.12 12.31
N SER A 281 -2.98 -28.51 13.15
CA SER A 281 -4.22 -27.80 12.77
C SER A 281 -4.08 -26.27 12.92
N LEU A 282 -2.85 -25.77 12.98
CA LEU A 282 -2.54 -24.38 13.31
C LEU A 282 -2.83 -23.40 12.16
N HIS A 283 -3.99 -22.74 12.20
CA HIS A 283 -4.34 -21.68 11.24
C HIS A 283 -3.98 -20.26 11.72
N THR A 284 -3.70 -20.10 13.02
CA THR A 284 -3.46 -18.78 13.62
C THR A 284 -2.01 -18.34 13.45
N ASN A 285 -1.82 -17.16 12.85
CA ASN A 285 -0.52 -16.48 12.80
C ASN A 285 -0.26 -15.75 14.14
N TYR A 286 0.49 -16.39 15.04
CA TYR A 286 0.82 -15.84 16.37
C TYR A 286 1.78 -14.65 16.36
N ALA A 287 2.25 -14.16 15.21
CA ALA A 287 2.94 -12.87 15.10
C ALA A 287 1.97 -11.70 14.83
N LYS A 288 0.71 -11.99 14.47
CA LYS A 288 -0.27 -11.02 14.00
C LYS A 288 -1.68 -11.34 14.51
N ILE A 289 -2.02 -10.82 15.69
CA ILE A 289 -3.35 -10.97 16.32
C ILE A 289 -3.71 -9.63 16.96
N SER A 290 -4.47 -8.80 16.23
CA SER A 290 -4.79 -7.43 16.65
C SER A 290 -5.52 -7.38 17.99
N GLU A 291 -6.43 -8.33 18.23
CA GLU A 291 -7.21 -8.43 19.48
C GLU A 291 -6.33 -8.70 20.71
N ARG A 292 -5.11 -9.21 20.48
CA ARG A 292 -4.12 -9.48 21.53
C ARG A 292 -2.97 -8.47 21.49
N GLY A 293 -3.09 -7.38 20.73
CA GLY A 293 -2.05 -6.36 20.59
C GLY A 293 -0.76 -6.89 19.96
N LEU A 294 -0.85 -7.90 19.08
CA LEU A 294 0.27 -8.49 18.34
C LEU A 294 0.29 -7.96 16.89
N HIS A 295 1.31 -7.18 16.57
CA HIS A 295 1.49 -6.47 15.30
C HIS A 295 2.91 -6.60 14.70
N TRP A 296 3.87 -7.21 15.40
CA TRP A 296 5.21 -7.48 14.85
C TRP A 296 5.23 -8.76 14.01
N THR A 297 4.98 -8.60 12.72
CA THR A 297 4.83 -9.69 11.76
C THR A 297 6.16 -10.33 11.35
N ASN A 298 6.09 -11.59 10.90
CA ASN A 298 7.31 -12.31 10.49
C ASN A 298 7.79 -11.81 9.12
N LEU A 299 9.09 -11.58 8.99
CA LEU A 299 9.74 -11.07 7.80
C LEU A 299 9.50 -11.98 6.60
N VAL A 300 9.64 -13.30 6.77
CA VAL A 300 9.52 -14.24 5.65
C VAL A 300 8.05 -14.35 5.23
N ALA A 301 7.16 -14.64 6.17
CA ALA A 301 5.73 -14.85 5.91
C ALA A 301 5.02 -13.59 5.42
N ASP A 302 5.28 -12.43 6.03
CA ASP A 302 4.48 -11.22 5.84
C ASP A 302 5.17 -10.15 4.98
N MET A 303 6.49 -10.25 4.72
CA MET A 303 7.21 -9.34 3.81
C MET A 303 7.74 -10.06 2.57
N LEU A 304 8.55 -11.12 2.72
CA LEU A 304 9.24 -11.73 1.59
C LEU A 304 8.34 -12.61 0.71
N VAL A 305 7.24 -13.16 1.25
CA VAL A 305 6.27 -13.92 0.45
C VAL A 305 5.30 -13.00 -0.30
N PRO A 306 4.54 -12.11 0.38
CA PRO A 306 3.51 -11.31 -0.29
C PRO A 306 4.00 -9.97 -0.86
N GLN A 307 4.84 -9.22 -0.12
CA GLN A 307 5.15 -7.83 -0.44
C GLN A 307 6.31 -7.71 -1.43
N ARG A 308 5.97 -7.48 -2.70
CA ARG A 308 6.98 -7.52 -3.78
C ARG A 308 7.96 -6.35 -3.74
N THR A 309 7.56 -5.20 -3.23
CA THR A 309 8.45 -4.04 -3.05
C THR A 309 9.57 -4.32 -2.06
N SER A 310 9.25 -5.01 -0.97
CA SER A 310 10.21 -5.34 0.09
C SER A 310 11.33 -6.28 -0.39
N LEU A 311 11.04 -7.16 -1.36
CA LEU A 311 12.03 -8.05 -1.99
C LEU A 311 13.19 -7.30 -2.65
N PHE A 312 12.96 -6.10 -3.17
CA PHE A 312 13.99 -5.26 -3.77
C PHE A 312 14.56 -4.25 -2.77
N GLY A 313 13.70 -3.68 -1.92
CA GLY A 313 14.11 -2.67 -0.94
C GLY A 313 15.09 -3.19 0.11
N LEU A 314 14.81 -4.34 0.73
CA LEU A 314 15.65 -4.92 1.79
C LEU A 314 17.10 -5.20 1.34
N PRO A 315 17.37 -5.90 0.23
CA PRO A 315 18.75 -6.15 -0.18
C PRO A 315 19.49 -4.85 -0.53
N LEU A 316 18.82 -3.87 -1.16
CA LEU A 316 19.42 -2.55 -1.42
C LEU A 316 19.81 -1.82 -0.12
N ALA A 317 18.95 -1.83 0.91
CA ALA A 317 19.29 -1.27 2.21
C ALA A 317 20.50 -1.97 2.83
N LEU A 318 20.55 -3.30 2.81
CA LEU A 318 21.67 -4.06 3.37
C LEU A 318 22.99 -3.76 2.64
N MET A 319 22.95 -3.57 1.32
CA MET A 319 24.11 -3.12 0.54
C MET A 319 24.58 -1.71 0.97
N ILE A 320 23.64 -0.76 1.10
CA ILE A 320 23.93 0.61 1.55
C ILE A 320 24.49 0.60 2.99
N PHE A 321 23.90 -0.18 3.89
CA PHE A 321 24.36 -0.33 5.27
C PHE A 321 25.74 -1.00 5.36
N ALA A 322 26.08 -1.91 4.44
CA ALA A 322 27.42 -2.47 4.36
C ALA A 322 28.46 -1.43 3.93
N VAL A 323 28.11 -0.51 3.02
CA VAL A 323 28.96 0.65 2.69
C VAL A 323 29.11 1.57 3.90
N PHE A 324 27.99 1.91 4.55
CA PHE A 324 28.03 2.74 5.76
C PHE A 324 28.88 2.10 6.86
N ALA A 325 28.72 0.80 7.12
CA ALA A 325 29.51 0.09 8.13
C ALA A 325 31.01 0.09 7.80
N PHE A 326 31.38 -0.10 6.53
CA PHE A 326 32.77 -0.04 6.10
C PHE A 326 33.38 1.36 6.28
N VAL A 327 32.70 2.39 5.78
CA VAL A 327 33.16 3.79 5.88
C VAL A 327 33.24 4.21 7.34
N TRP A 328 32.23 3.84 8.14
CA TRP A 328 32.18 4.13 9.58
C TRP A 328 33.34 3.50 10.35
N GLN A 329 33.64 2.22 10.10
CA GLN A 329 34.79 1.53 10.69
C GLN A 329 36.11 2.20 10.28
N ARG A 330 36.23 2.61 9.00
CA ARG A 330 37.43 3.27 8.51
C ARG A 330 37.66 4.61 9.18
N TRP A 331 36.63 5.46 9.26
CA TRP A 331 36.73 6.72 9.99
C TRP A 331 37.07 6.51 11.46
N HIS A 332 36.63 5.42 12.10
CA HIS A 332 36.98 5.15 13.49
C HIS A 332 38.45 4.79 13.69
N GLN A 333 39.11 4.23 12.67
CA GLN A 333 40.53 3.85 12.72
C GLN A 333 41.47 5.02 12.43
N VAL A 334 40.97 6.13 11.88
CA VAL A 334 41.76 7.32 11.61
C VAL A 334 41.51 8.34 12.72
N ASP A 335 42.58 8.82 13.35
CA ASP A 335 42.52 9.89 14.37
C ASP A 335 41.76 11.11 13.84
N ASP A 336 40.91 11.70 14.70
CA ASP A 336 40.01 12.79 14.31
C ASP A 336 40.74 14.03 13.76
N ASP A 337 42.02 14.21 14.10
CA ASP A 337 42.86 15.31 13.61
C ASP A 337 43.37 15.11 12.17
N LYS A 338 43.39 13.87 11.65
CA LYS A 338 43.74 13.58 10.26
C LYS A 338 42.47 13.34 9.45
N LYS A 339 41.97 14.38 8.76
CA LYS A 339 40.89 14.22 7.78
C LYS A 339 41.35 13.28 6.64
N GLU A 340 41.00 12.00 6.73
CA GLU A 340 41.19 11.05 5.61
C GLU A 340 40.23 11.41 4.47
N ASN A 341 40.70 12.26 3.56
CA ASN A 341 40.06 12.44 2.26
C ASN A 341 40.57 11.38 1.29
N SER A 342 40.05 10.16 1.41
CA SER A 342 40.32 9.13 0.41
C SER A 342 39.31 9.25 -0.73
N PRO A 343 39.73 9.46 -1.99
CA PRO A 343 38.85 9.41 -3.16
C PRO A 343 37.98 8.15 -3.20
N ARG A 344 38.45 7.06 -2.60
CA ARG A 344 37.68 5.81 -2.48
C ARG A 344 36.45 5.94 -1.60
N ILE A 345 36.52 6.64 -0.47
CA ILE A 345 35.35 6.86 0.41
C ILE A 345 34.28 7.65 -0.36
N LEU A 346 34.69 8.68 -1.10
CA LEU A 346 33.76 9.45 -1.94
C LEU A 346 33.07 8.58 -3.00
N ILE A 347 33.81 7.70 -3.69
CA ILE A 347 33.23 6.77 -4.67
C ILE A 347 32.23 5.83 -4.01
N LEU A 348 32.56 5.26 -2.84
CA LEU A 348 31.66 4.37 -2.10
C LEU A 348 30.37 5.07 -1.68
N MET A 349 30.48 6.29 -1.13
CA MET A 349 29.33 7.10 -0.73
C MET A 349 28.48 7.48 -1.95
N LEU A 350 29.09 7.80 -3.09
CA LEU A 350 28.39 8.06 -4.35
C LEU A 350 27.62 6.85 -4.84
N VAL A 351 28.24 5.66 -4.83
CA VAL A 351 27.56 4.41 -5.21
C VAL A 351 26.37 4.13 -4.29
N ALA A 352 26.56 4.24 -2.98
CA ALA A 352 25.47 4.07 -2.01
C ALA A 352 24.35 5.09 -2.24
N GLY A 353 24.69 6.33 -2.62
CA GLY A 353 23.73 7.37 -2.92
C GLY A 353 22.96 7.12 -4.22
N VAL A 354 23.60 6.58 -5.26
CA VAL A 354 22.92 6.13 -6.48
C VAL A 354 21.94 4.99 -6.18
N LEU A 355 22.37 3.98 -5.39
CA LEU A 355 21.49 2.89 -4.96
C LEU A 355 20.29 3.41 -4.16
N ALA A 356 20.52 4.35 -3.24
CA ALA A 356 19.45 4.99 -2.47
C ALA A 356 18.49 5.79 -3.38
N GLY A 357 19.03 6.50 -4.36
CA GLY A 357 18.25 7.31 -5.31
C GLY A 357 17.33 6.49 -6.22
N LEU A 358 17.59 5.20 -6.40
CA LEU A 358 16.70 4.29 -7.15
C LEU A 358 15.57 3.70 -6.29
N LEU A 359 15.63 3.83 -4.96
CA LEU A 359 14.66 3.21 -4.05
C LEU A 359 13.21 3.68 -4.21
N PRO A 360 12.86 4.95 -4.50
CA PRO A 360 11.47 5.38 -4.44
C PRO A 360 10.50 4.56 -5.29
N LEU A 361 10.87 4.19 -6.52
CA LEU A 361 10.04 3.35 -7.40
C LEU A 361 10.11 1.84 -7.11
N PHE A 362 11.05 1.39 -6.28
CA PHE A 362 11.16 0.00 -5.83
C PHE A 362 10.53 -0.23 -4.46
N HIS A 363 10.85 0.62 -3.49
CA HIS A 363 10.29 0.61 -2.15
C HIS A 363 10.55 1.92 -1.39
N THR A 364 9.53 2.78 -1.28
CA THR A 364 9.62 4.09 -0.61
C THR A 364 9.98 4.02 0.87
N HIS A 365 9.49 3.01 1.61
CA HIS A 365 9.81 2.86 3.04
C HIS A 365 11.31 2.56 3.27
N THR A 366 11.96 1.85 2.34
CA THR A 366 13.41 1.67 2.40
C THR A 366 14.16 2.97 2.18
N TYR A 367 13.71 3.81 1.23
CA TYR A 367 14.31 5.12 1.01
C TYR A 367 14.27 5.96 2.29
N ILE A 368 13.11 6.00 2.96
CA ILE A 368 12.93 6.70 4.24
C ILE A 368 13.86 6.11 5.32
N ALA A 369 13.89 4.79 5.48
CA ALA A 369 14.75 4.15 6.48
C ALA A 369 16.25 4.46 6.26
N VAL A 370 16.72 4.37 5.00
CA VAL A 370 18.09 4.71 4.64
C VAL A 370 18.40 6.19 4.91
N ALA A 371 17.47 7.09 4.57
CA ALA A 371 17.61 8.51 4.86
C ALA A 371 17.74 8.77 6.37
N LEU A 372 16.85 8.20 7.19
CA LEU A 372 16.88 8.33 8.66
C LEU A 372 18.18 7.80 9.26
N VAL A 373 18.63 6.62 8.83
CA VAL A 373 19.92 6.06 9.27
C VAL A 373 21.08 6.96 8.85
N SER A 374 21.07 7.50 7.62
CA SER A 374 22.14 8.41 7.15
C SER A 374 22.21 9.70 7.97
N ILE A 375 21.06 10.28 8.33
CA ILE A 375 20.97 11.48 9.18
C ILE A 375 21.49 11.17 10.58
N GLY A 376 21.08 10.03 11.17
CA GLY A 376 21.58 9.60 12.47
C GLY A 376 23.09 9.39 12.49
N LEU A 377 23.65 8.75 11.46
CA LEU A 377 25.11 8.57 11.33
C LEU A 377 25.85 9.90 11.12
N PHE A 378 25.29 10.81 10.33
CA PHE A 378 25.83 12.16 10.15
C PHE A 378 25.85 12.95 11.46
N ALA A 379 24.76 12.92 12.23
CA ALA A 379 24.69 13.61 13.52
C ALA A 379 25.74 13.11 14.51
N LEU A 380 26.05 11.81 14.49
CA LEU A 380 27.09 11.22 15.33
C LEU A 380 28.51 11.51 14.84
N ARG A 381 28.70 11.77 13.54
CA ARG A 381 30.00 12.10 12.96
C ARG A 381 29.87 12.93 11.67
N PRO A 382 29.77 14.26 11.78
CA PRO A 382 29.57 15.13 10.62
C PRO A 382 30.82 15.17 9.75
N ARG A 383 30.67 14.74 8.49
CA ARG A 383 31.75 14.57 7.50
C ARG A 383 31.23 15.02 6.14
N ARG A 384 32.08 15.66 5.31
CA ARG A 384 31.66 16.23 4.02
C ARG A 384 31.35 15.16 2.97
N GLU A 385 31.89 13.97 3.14
CA GLU A 385 31.68 12.80 2.30
C GLU A 385 30.21 12.36 2.28
N TRP A 386 29.41 12.75 3.28
CA TRP A 386 27.96 12.54 3.26
C TRP A 386 27.26 13.27 2.10
N PHE A 387 27.80 14.41 1.63
CA PHE A 387 27.28 15.07 0.43
C PHE A 387 27.43 14.21 -0.82
N ALA A 388 28.48 13.38 -0.91
CA ALA A 388 28.64 12.44 -2.03
C ALA A 388 27.55 11.35 -2.02
N PHE A 389 27.00 11.02 -0.85
CA PHE A 389 25.85 10.12 -0.72
C PHE A 389 24.53 10.86 -0.99
N TRP A 390 24.27 11.98 -0.29
CA TRP A 390 22.98 12.67 -0.37
C TRP A 390 22.70 13.28 -1.75
N THR A 391 23.72 13.78 -2.46
CA THR A 391 23.53 14.42 -3.76
C THR A 391 22.85 13.48 -4.77
N PRO A 392 23.43 12.31 -5.14
CA PRO A 392 22.74 11.38 -6.03
C PRO A 392 21.49 10.78 -5.40
N ALA A 393 21.46 10.55 -4.08
CA ALA A 393 20.27 10.00 -3.42
C ALA A 393 19.05 10.91 -3.59
N VAL A 394 19.22 12.22 -3.43
CA VAL A 394 18.14 13.22 -3.59
C VAL A 394 17.88 13.51 -5.06
N VAL A 395 18.91 13.74 -5.88
CA VAL A 395 18.73 14.14 -7.29
C VAL A 395 18.01 13.06 -8.10
N LEU A 396 18.33 11.79 -7.87
CA LEU A 396 17.64 10.68 -8.56
C LEU A 396 16.26 10.39 -7.95
N ALA A 397 16.10 10.53 -6.63
CA ALA A 397 14.84 10.25 -5.96
C ALA A 397 13.78 11.33 -6.17
N ALA A 398 14.17 12.60 -6.23
CA ALA A 398 13.25 13.74 -6.33
C ALA A 398 12.21 13.61 -7.46
N PRO A 399 12.57 13.35 -8.73
CA PRO A 399 11.56 13.19 -9.78
C PRO A 399 10.65 11.99 -9.56
N GLN A 400 11.16 10.91 -8.96
CA GLN A 400 10.37 9.73 -8.63
C GLN A 400 9.37 10.02 -7.50
N LEU A 401 9.81 10.69 -6.44
CA LEU A 401 8.95 11.06 -5.31
C LEU A 401 7.91 12.09 -5.72
N LEU A 402 8.26 13.05 -6.58
CA LEU A 402 7.29 13.99 -7.16
C LEU A 402 6.22 13.23 -7.95
N ALA A 403 6.62 12.27 -8.78
CA ALA A 403 5.68 11.42 -9.52
C ALA A 403 4.74 10.62 -8.59
N LEU A 404 5.23 10.15 -7.43
CA LEU A 404 4.45 9.39 -6.45
C LEU A 404 3.61 10.27 -5.49
N SER A 405 3.91 11.58 -5.36
CA SER A 405 3.27 12.47 -4.37
C SER A 405 2.26 13.47 -4.94
N MET A 406 2.20 13.64 -6.27
CA MET A 406 1.47 14.72 -6.95
C MET A 406 -0.06 14.79 -6.74
N ARG A 407 -0.70 13.89 -5.98
CA ARG A 407 -2.17 13.89 -5.77
C ARG A 407 -2.67 13.48 -4.38
N ALA A 408 -1.81 13.43 -3.35
CA ALA A 408 -2.30 13.24 -1.98
C ALA A 408 -3.23 14.40 -1.58
N SER A 409 -4.55 14.16 -1.61
CA SER A 409 -5.56 15.17 -1.34
C SER A 409 -5.56 15.58 0.13
N GLY A 410 -5.26 16.85 0.41
CA GLY A 410 -5.94 17.67 1.41
C GLY A 410 -5.58 17.52 2.90
N SER A 411 -4.85 16.51 3.34
CA SER A 411 -4.37 16.42 4.73
C SER A 411 -2.89 16.07 4.83
N ALA A 412 -2.22 16.54 5.88
CA ALA A 412 -0.84 16.19 6.14
C ALA A 412 -0.74 14.68 6.46
N ILE A 413 -0.37 13.88 5.44
CA ILE A 413 -0.06 12.45 5.60
C ILE A 413 0.97 12.25 6.72
N VAL A 414 1.88 13.21 6.87
CA VAL A 414 2.89 13.23 7.92
C VAL A 414 2.43 14.08 9.09
N HIS A 415 2.19 13.44 10.23
CA HIS A 415 1.83 14.10 11.49
C HIS A 415 2.36 13.31 12.69
N LEU A 416 2.47 13.96 13.85
CA LEU A 416 2.87 13.32 15.10
C LEU A 416 1.74 12.41 15.58
N PHE A 417 2.08 11.17 15.92
CA PHE A 417 1.19 10.17 16.50
C PHE A 417 2.01 9.20 17.34
N PHE A 418 1.77 9.23 18.65
CA PHE A 418 2.55 8.47 19.61
C PHE A 418 1.95 7.08 19.83
N GLY A 419 2.81 6.06 19.85
CA GLY A 419 2.43 4.69 20.21
C GLY A 419 2.11 3.76 19.04
N TRP A 420 2.01 4.26 17.80
CA TRP A 420 1.70 3.44 16.62
C TRP A 420 0.42 2.59 16.84
N LEU A 421 0.40 1.32 16.45
CA LEU A 421 -0.71 0.40 16.71
C LEU A 421 -0.87 0.03 18.20
N GLY A 422 -0.01 0.54 19.08
CA GLY A 422 -0.10 0.36 20.53
C GLY A 422 -0.51 1.63 21.28
N HIS A 423 -1.01 2.65 20.60
CA HIS A 423 -1.39 3.94 21.21
C HIS A 423 -2.51 3.81 22.26
N ASP A 424 -3.39 2.82 22.11
CA ASP A 424 -4.52 2.53 22.99
C ASP A 424 -4.17 1.55 24.12
N GLN A 425 -2.93 1.08 24.18
CA GLN A 425 -2.52 0.05 25.14
C GLN A 425 -2.21 0.68 26.49
N GLY A 426 -2.85 0.19 27.55
CA GLY A 426 -2.70 0.75 28.91
C GLY A 426 -1.27 0.78 29.46
N PHE A 427 -0.34 -0.04 28.95
CA PHE A 427 1.08 0.04 29.31
C PHE A 427 2.00 -0.21 28.08
N PHE A 428 2.44 0.88 27.46
CA PHE A 428 3.22 0.86 26.22
C PHE A 428 4.53 0.04 26.26
N PRO A 429 5.34 0.04 27.35
CA PRO A 429 6.51 -0.82 27.42
C PRO A 429 6.19 -2.33 27.32
N LEU A 430 5.06 -2.78 27.88
CA LEU A 430 4.63 -4.17 27.73
C LEU A 430 4.18 -4.46 26.30
N TYR A 431 3.56 -3.49 25.62
CA TYR A 431 3.24 -3.61 24.19
C TYR A 431 4.52 -3.80 23.35
N LEU A 432 5.56 -2.98 23.60
CA LEU A 432 6.84 -3.12 22.92
C LEU A 432 7.50 -4.48 23.19
N LEU A 433 7.50 -4.93 24.44
CA LEU A 433 8.06 -6.24 24.81
C LEU A 433 7.27 -7.38 24.15
N ARG A 434 5.93 -7.31 24.14
CA ARG A 434 5.06 -8.30 23.51
C ARG A 434 5.35 -8.44 22.02
N ASN A 435 5.63 -7.32 21.34
CA ASN A 435 5.83 -7.27 19.90
C ASN A 435 7.28 -7.52 19.48
N LEU A 436 8.25 -6.80 20.03
CA LEU A 436 9.65 -6.92 19.65
C LEU A 436 10.37 -8.08 20.38
N GLY A 437 9.70 -8.68 21.37
CA GLY A 437 10.11 -9.90 22.03
C GLY A 437 11.40 -9.76 22.84
N LEU A 438 11.99 -10.92 23.12
CA LEU A 438 13.27 -11.02 23.81
C LEU A 438 14.42 -10.27 23.10
N PRO A 439 14.51 -10.20 21.74
CA PRO A 439 15.53 -9.40 21.06
C PRO A 439 15.60 -7.93 21.49
N LEU A 440 14.48 -7.32 21.92
CA LEU A 440 14.47 -5.96 22.47
C LEU A 440 15.22 -5.88 23.80
N LEU A 441 15.00 -6.83 24.71
CA LEU A 441 15.67 -6.86 26.01
C LEU A 441 17.16 -7.20 25.87
N LEU A 442 17.49 -8.14 24.98
CA LEU A 442 18.87 -8.56 24.73
C LEU A 442 19.69 -7.46 24.03
N ALA A 443 19.04 -6.48 23.40
CA ALA A 443 19.72 -5.34 22.80
C ALA A 443 20.58 -4.57 23.82
N ILE A 444 20.16 -4.51 25.10
CA ILE A 444 20.85 -3.75 26.16
C ILE A 444 22.22 -4.36 26.49
N PRO A 445 22.33 -5.63 26.97
CA PRO A 445 23.64 -6.23 27.24
C PRO A 445 24.47 -6.42 25.96
N ALA A 446 23.82 -6.64 24.81
CA ALA A 446 24.49 -6.71 23.53
C ALA A 446 25.16 -5.39 23.14
N TRP A 447 24.46 -4.27 23.27
CA TRP A 447 25.03 -2.94 23.03
C TRP A 447 26.13 -2.61 24.04
N TRP A 448 25.94 -2.92 25.32
CA TRP A 448 26.94 -2.65 26.36
C TRP A 448 28.23 -3.44 26.20
N THR A 449 28.20 -4.60 25.55
CA THR A 449 29.37 -5.46 25.32
C THR A 449 29.96 -5.30 23.91
N ALA A 450 29.23 -4.71 22.97
CA ALA A 450 29.72 -4.47 21.62
C ALA A 450 30.95 -3.54 21.61
N PRO A 451 31.84 -3.63 20.61
CA PRO A 451 32.92 -2.66 20.41
C PRO A 451 32.37 -1.22 20.26
N ARG A 452 33.09 -0.22 20.79
CA ARG A 452 32.66 1.20 20.79
C ARG A 452 32.23 1.71 19.41
N VAL A 453 32.91 1.26 18.35
CA VAL A 453 32.61 1.59 16.94
C VAL A 453 31.17 1.26 16.59
N TRP A 454 30.75 0.04 16.94
CA TRP A 454 29.46 -0.52 16.58
C TRP A 454 28.35 -0.06 17.53
N ARG A 455 28.67 0.31 18.77
CA ARG A 455 27.71 0.98 19.67
C ARG A 455 27.18 2.27 19.07
N LYS A 456 28.08 3.14 18.61
CA LYS A 456 27.70 4.41 17.97
C LYS A 456 26.98 4.16 16.65
N PHE A 457 27.48 3.24 15.82
CA PHE A 457 26.80 2.87 14.57
C PHE A 457 25.35 2.43 14.79
N TYR A 458 25.11 1.59 15.81
CA TYR A 458 23.77 1.11 16.16
C TYR A 458 22.79 2.21 16.59
N LEU A 459 23.26 3.29 17.23
CA LEU A 459 22.38 4.39 17.65
C LEU A 459 21.62 5.03 16.47
N ALA A 460 22.23 5.09 15.28
CA ALA A 460 21.54 5.61 14.09
C ALA A 460 20.34 4.74 13.66
N PHE A 461 20.33 3.46 14.02
CA PHE A 461 19.23 2.53 13.73
C PHE A 461 18.09 2.63 14.74
N LEU A 462 18.28 3.31 15.87
CA LEU A 462 17.18 3.66 16.77
C LEU A 462 16.30 4.78 16.18
N VAL A 463 16.80 5.56 15.23
CA VAL A 463 16.05 6.63 14.57
C VAL A 463 14.83 6.10 13.80
N PRO A 464 14.95 5.15 12.85
CA PRO A 464 13.77 4.57 12.19
C PRO A 464 12.85 3.80 13.15
N LEU A 465 13.40 3.20 14.22
CA LEU A 465 12.59 2.58 15.27
C LEU A 465 11.73 3.63 15.99
N ALA A 466 12.35 4.73 16.46
CA ALA A 466 11.64 5.81 17.13
C ALA A 466 10.61 6.47 16.20
N MET A 467 10.97 6.70 14.94
CA MET A 467 10.06 7.26 13.93
C MET A 467 8.76 6.46 13.81
N THR A 468 8.86 5.12 13.83
CA THR A 468 7.70 4.21 13.76
C THR A 468 6.65 4.55 14.82
N PHE A 469 7.09 4.90 16.03
CA PHE A 469 6.24 5.10 17.20
C PHE A 469 5.87 6.56 17.49
N ILE A 470 6.39 7.53 16.72
CA ILE A 470 6.22 8.96 17.00
C ILE A 470 5.56 9.70 15.83
N VAL A 471 5.72 9.21 14.59
CA VAL A 471 5.29 9.92 13.39
C VAL A 471 4.60 8.97 12.42
N VAL A 472 3.42 9.34 11.92
CA VAL A 472 2.76 8.64 10.81
C VAL A 472 3.36 9.11 9.50
N ILE A 473 3.69 8.20 8.59
CA ILE A 473 4.24 8.53 7.26
C ILE A 473 3.44 7.91 6.09
N SER A 474 2.37 7.18 6.39
CA SER A 474 1.46 6.54 5.43
C SER A 474 0.01 6.71 5.91
N PRO A 475 -1.00 6.77 5.01
CA PRO A 475 -2.40 6.76 5.41
C PRO A 475 -2.77 5.59 6.35
N SER A 476 -2.14 4.43 6.17
CA SER A 476 -2.28 3.26 7.04
C SER A 476 -1.20 3.27 8.12
N LEU A 477 -1.63 3.29 9.39
CA LEU A 477 -0.70 3.16 10.52
C LEU A 477 0.17 1.90 10.38
N TYR A 478 -0.41 0.78 9.94
CA TYR A 478 0.28 -0.51 9.84
C TYR A 478 1.59 -0.44 9.01
N ASP A 479 1.64 0.39 7.97
CA ASP A 479 2.80 0.49 7.08
C ASP A 479 4.07 0.99 7.77
N ASN A 480 3.94 1.83 8.81
CA ASN A 480 5.07 2.31 9.59
C ASN A 480 5.92 1.16 10.15
N GLY A 481 5.30 0.01 10.46
CA GLY A 481 5.98 -1.18 10.98
C GLY A 481 7.10 -1.68 10.07
N LYS A 482 7.07 -1.37 8.76
CA LYS A 482 8.14 -1.68 7.80
C LYS A 482 9.49 -1.10 8.21
N LEU A 483 9.50 0.04 8.92
CA LEU A 483 10.73 0.69 9.38
C LEU A 483 11.47 -0.12 10.48
N ILE A 484 10.73 -0.91 11.27
CA ILE A 484 11.30 -1.71 12.37
C ILE A 484 12.27 -2.76 11.83
N TYR A 485 12.05 -3.32 10.63
CA TYR A 485 12.94 -4.35 10.06
C TYR A 485 14.37 -3.86 9.85
N TYR A 486 14.58 -2.57 9.56
CA TYR A 486 15.93 -2.02 9.37
C TYR A 486 16.69 -1.91 10.70
N TRP A 487 15.99 -1.53 11.78
CA TRP A 487 16.53 -1.63 13.13
C TRP A 487 16.82 -3.09 13.50
N HIS A 488 15.85 -3.98 13.25
CA HIS A 488 15.96 -5.41 13.59
C HIS A 488 17.13 -6.08 12.90
N ALA A 489 17.49 -5.67 11.68
CA ALA A 489 18.66 -6.17 10.96
C ALA A 489 19.96 -5.95 11.76
N LEU A 490 20.17 -4.74 12.29
CA LEU A 490 21.35 -4.44 13.11
C LEU A 490 21.23 -4.99 14.53
N ASN A 491 20.04 -4.95 15.12
CA ASN A 491 19.79 -5.55 16.42
C ASN A 491 20.13 -7.05 16.44
N SER A 492 19.73 -7.79 15.39
CA SER A 492 20.03 -9.20 15.22
C SER A 492 21.54 -9.48 15.21
N ILE A 493 22.35 -8.59 14.63
CA ILE A 493 23.81 -8.72 14.60
C ILE A 493 24.40 -8.54 16.00
N LEU A 494 23.99 -7.50 16.73
CA LEU A 494 24.50 -7.23 18.09
C LEU A 494 24.07 -8.32 19.06
N VAL A 495 22.79 -8.72 19.04
CA VAL A 495 22.27 -9.81 19.88
C VAL A 495 22.98 -11.13 19.58
N ALA A 496 23.23 -11.45 18.30
CA ALA A 496 24.00 -12.62 17.93
C ALA A 496 25.45 -12.57 18.42
N MET A 497 26.12 -11.41 18.36
CA MET A 497 27.47 -11.23 18.93
C MET A 497 27.47 -11.59 20.41
N TRP A 498 26.50 -11.08 21.17
CA TRP A 498 26.40 -11.32 22.59
C TRP A 498 26.09 -12.78 22.92
N LEU A 499 25.09 -13.39 22.26
CA LEU A 499 24.71 -14.78 22.48
C LEU A 499 25.84 -15.76 22.14
N VAL A 500 26.58 -15.53 21.04
CA VAL A 500 27.71 -16.37 20.66
C VAL A 500 28.84 -16.24 21.68
N ASN A 501 29.13 -15.03 22.17
CA ASN A 501 30.12 -14.81 23.22
C ASN A 501 29.71 -15.48 24.54
N LEU A 502 28.43 -15.38 24.91
CA LEU A 502 27.86 -16.04 26.09
C LEU A 502 28.02 -17.57 26.00
N ALA A 503 27.80 -18.15 24.81
CA ALA A 503 27.97 -19.58 24.56
C ALA A 503 29.44 -20.06 24.54
N VAL A 504 30.43 -19.16 24.52
CA VAL A 504 31.83 -19.59 24.68
C VAL A 504 32.04 -20.19 26.08
N ILE A 505 31.44 -19.57 27.10
CA ILE A 505 31.53 -20.00 28.50
C ILE A 505 30.65 -21.23 28.70
N HIS A 506 31.27 -22.37 29.05
CA HIS A 506 30.58 -23.67 29.10
C HIS A 506 29.33 -23.66 29.99
N LYS A 507 29.41 -23.06 31.19
CA LYS A 507 28.28 -22.95 32.13
C LYS A 507 27.12 -22.09 31.61
N GLN A 508 27.35 -21.22 30.62
CA GLN A 508 26.34 -20.29 30.08
C GLN A 508 25.77 -20.73 28.72
N ARG A 509 26.29 -21.83 28.14
CA ARG A 509 25.83 -22.36 26.83
C ARG A 509 24.35 -22.70 26.80
N VAL A 510 23.86 -23.32 27.87
CA VAL A 510 22.44 -23.71 27.98
C VAL A 510 21.56 -22.47 27.97
N LEU A 511 21.93 -21.45 28.76
CA LEU A 511 21.22 -20.17 28.79
C LEU A 511 21.25 -19.48 27.42
N ALA A 512 22.42 -19.37 26.78
CA ALA A 512 22.54 -18.76 25.45
C ALA A 512 21.66 -19.47 24.41
N SER A 513 21.60 -20.80 24.46
CA SER A 513 20.78 -21.61 23.55
C SER A 513 19.28 -21.40 23.81
N LEU A 514 18.86 -21.39 25.08
CA LEU A 514 17.47 -21.11 25.46
C LEU A 514 17.03 -19.72 24.99
N LEU A 515 17.85 -18.70 25.25
CA LEU A 515 17.57 -17.33 24.81
C LEU A 515 17.47 -17.23 23.28
N ALA A 516 18.37 -17.90 22.54
CA ALA A 516 18.31 -17.96 21.08
C ALA A 516 17.03 -18.63 20.57
N ILE A 517 16.61 -19.75 21.18
CA ILE A 517 15.36 -20.45 20.84
C ILE A 517 14.14 -19.54 21.09
N LEU A 518 14.09 -18.87 22.24
CA LEU A 518 12.99 -17.96 22.59
C LEU A 518 12.92 -16.75 21.64
N CYS A 519 14.04 -16.28 21.08
CA CYS A 519 14.05 -15.21 20.10
C CYS A 519 13.38 -15.60 18.76
N VAL A 520 13.31 -16.89 18.43
CA VAL A 520 12.77 -17.39 17.15
C VAL A 520 11.51 -18.23 17.29
N ALA A 521 11.07 -18.53 18.53
CA ALA A 521 9.97 -19.45 18.81
C ALA A 521 8.67 -19.08 18.08
N THR A 522 8.29 -17.80 18.12
CA THR A 522 7.09 -17.32 17.41
C THR A 522 7.22 -17.51 15.90
N ALA A 523 8.38 -17.25 15.31
CA ALA A 523 8.58 -17.40 13.88
C ALA A 523 8.43 -18.86 13.41
N LEU A 524 8.90 -19.83 14.20
CA LEU A 524 8.74 -21.25 13.88
C LEU A 524 7.25 -21.65 13.87
N ILE A 525 6.46 -21.11 14.79
CA ILE A 525 5.00 -21.30 14.85
C ILE A 525 4.34 -20.67 13.62
N VAL A 526 4.74 -19.45 13.24
CA VAL A 526 4.20 -18.76 12.05
C VAL A 526 4.52 -19.52 10.76
N VAL A 527 5.78 -19.95 10.56
CA VAL A 527 6.17 -20.75 9.39
C VAL A 527 5.32 -22.02 9.29
N ARG A 528 5.04 -22.69 10.42
CA ARG A 528 4.12 -23.83 10.41
C ARG A 528 2.72 -23.42 9.99
N SER A 529 2.17 -22.35 10.56
CA SER A 529 0.81 -21.91 10.23
C SER A 529 0.66 -21.59 8.75
N GLU A 530 1.64 -20.89 8.16
CA GLU A 530 1.64 -20.54 6.73
C GLU A 530 1.86 -21.75 5.80
N THR A 531 2.27 -22.91 6.30
CA THR A 531 2.24 -24.15 5.48
C THR A 531 0.86 -24.79 5.40
N ILE A 532 -0.06 -24.40 6.29
CA ILE A 532 -1.44 -24.92 6.37
C ILE A 532 -2.42 -23.92 5.78
N THR A 533 -2.30 -22.65 6.19
CA THR A 533 -3.23 -21.58 5.81
C THR A 533 -3.19 -21.35 4.31
N SER A 534 -4.33 -21.59 3.66
CA SER A 534 -4.49 -21.42 2.23
C SER A 534 -5.97 -21.24 1.93
N ALA A 535 -6.31 -20.19 1.17
CA ALA A 535 -7.66 -19.89 0.73
C ALA A 535 -7.70 -19.92 -0.81
N ARG A 536 -8.82 -20.39 -1.36
CA ARG A 536 -9.08 -20.29 -2.79
C ARG A 536 -9.33 -18.82 -3.12
N VAL A 537 -8.51 -18.25 -3.99
CA VAL A 537 -8.59 -16.83 -4.37
C VAL A 537 -9.37 -16.67 -5.66
N PHE A 538 -9.14 -17.55 -6.63
CA PHE A 538 -9.88 -17.56 -7.89
C PHE A 538 -10.26 -18.99 -8.28
N THR A 539 -11.47 -19.17 -8.82
CA THR A 539 -11.93 -20.44 -9.39
C THR A 539 -11.42 -20.64 -10.81
N ASP A 540 -11.43 -21.89 -11.30
CA ASP A 540 -11.09 -22.17 -12.71
C ASP A 540 -12.02 -21.44 -13.70
N GLU A 541 -13.28 -21.26 -13.30
CA GLU A 541 -14.28 -20.50 -14.04
C GLU A 541 -13.88 -19.02 -14.16
N GLN A 542 -13.46 -18.40 -13.05
CA GLN A 542 -12.96 -17.01 -13.04
C GLN A 542 -11.68 -16.86 -13.87
N LEU A 543 -10.78 -17.85 -13.84
CA LEU A 543 -9.58 -17.84 -14.68
C LEU A 543 -9.92 -17.92 -16.16
N SER A 544 -10.92 -18.72 -16.53
CA SER A 544 -11.42 -18.81 -17.91
C SER A 544 -12.03 -17.49 -18.38
N ALA A 545 -12.77 -16.80 -17.51
CA ALA A 545 -13.31 -15.47 -17.79
C ALA A 545 -12.19 -14.42 -17.99
N ALA A 546 -11.11 -14.49 -17.20
CA ALA A 546 -9.94 -13.64 -17.41
C ALA A 546 -9.21 -13.94 -18.72
N GLU A 547 -9.09 -15.21 -19.09
CA GLU A 547 -8.50 -15.61 -20.37
C GLU A 547 -9.32 -15.08 -21.55
N PHE A 548 -10.64 -15.21 -21.50
CA PHE A 548 -11.53 -14.57 -22.45
C PHE A 548 -11.30 -13.05 -22.52
N ALA A 549 -11.30 -12.36 -21.38
CA ALA A 549 -11.08 -10.91 -21.35
C ALA A 549 -9.71 -10.53 -21.95
N ARG A 550 -8.67 -11.31 -21.68
CA ARG A 550 -7.31 -11.08 -22.19
C ARG A 550 -7.24 -11.20 -23.72
N GLU A 551 -7.95 -12.18 -24.28
CA GLU A 551 -7.83 -12.57 -25.69
C GLU A 551 -8.86 -11.92 -26.61
N ARG A 552 -10.02 -11.53 -26.07
CA ARG A 552 -11.18 -11.06 -26.84
C ARG A 552 -11.54 -9.60 -26.62
N THR A 553 -10.87 -8.91 -25.70
CA THR A 553 -11.09 -7.47 -25.48
C THR A 553 -9.81 -6.67 -25.72
N ALA A 554 -9.97 -5.39 -26.08
CA ALA A 554 -8.86 -4.48 -26.28
C ALA A 554 -8.05 -4.24 -24.98
N PRO A 555 -6.71 -4.03 -25.06
CA PRO A 555 -5.86 -3.79 -23.88
C PRO A 555 -6.34 -2.68 -22.95
N HIS A 556 -6.94 -1.63 -23.50
CA HIS A 556 -7.40 -0.44 -22.77
C HIS A 556 -8.90 -0.46 -22.43
N SER A 557 -9.55 -1.64 -22.50
CA SER A 557 -10.95 -1.77 -22.12
C SER A 557 -11.16 -1.50 -20.63
N LEU A 558 -12.19 -0.72 -20.30
CA LEU A 558 -12.64 -0.48 -18.93
C LEU A 558 -13.73 -1.48 -18.54
N PHE A 559 -13.47 -2.25 -17.48
CA PHE A 559 -14.45 -3.17 -16.93
C PHE A 559 -15.18 -2.56 -15.73
N LEU A 560 -16.50 -2.68 -15.70
CA LEU A 560 -17.27 -2.58 -14.47
C LEU A 560 -17.17 -3.92 -13.73
N THR A 561 -16.70 -3.86 -12.48
CA THR A 561 -16.59 -5.01 -11.56
C THR A 561 -17.01 -4.58 -10.15
N ALA A 562 -17.21 -5.54 -9.25
CA ALA A 562 -17.34 -5.25 -7.83
C ALA A 562 -16.03 -4.65 -7.26
N PRO A 563 -16.11 -3.78 -6.22
CA PRO A 563 -14.96 -3.12 -5.62
C PRO A 563 -14.14 -4.10 -4.75
N SER A 564 -13.50 -5.07 -5.40
CA SER A 564 -12.69 -6.13 -4.81
C SER A 564 -11.32 -6.19 -5.48
N LEU A 565 -10.31 -6.67 -4.75
CA LEU A 565 -9.00 -7.00 -5.33
C LEU A 565 -9.02 -8.36 -6.02
N ARG A 566 -9.97 -9.23 -5.66
CA ARG A 566 -10.11 -10.57 -6.24
C ARG A 566 -10.91 -10.51 -7.54
N GLN A 567 -10.51 -9.61 -8.42
CA GLN A 567 -11.10 -9.45 -9.74
C GLN A 567 -10.22 -10.15 -10.80
N PRO A 568 -10.71 -11.20 -11.47
CA PRO A 568 -9.88 -12.03 -12.35
C PRO A 568 -9.47 -11.27 -13.62
N VAL A 569 -10.36 -10.43 -14.17
CA VAL A 569 -10.05 -9.55 -15.32
C VAL A 569 -8.95 -8.53 -15.00
N LEU A 570 -8.89 -8.08 -13.75
CA LEU A 570 -7.85 -7.18 -13.26
C LEU A 570 -6.52 -7.93 -13.08
N SER A 571 -6.55 -9.04 -12.34
CA SER A 571 -5.34 -9.77 -11.91
C SER A 571 -4.66 -10.56 -13.04
N PHE A 572 -5.43 -11.14 -13.97
CA PHE A 572 -4.91 -12.08 -14.98
C PHE A 572 -5.09 -11.63 -16.43
N ALA A 573 -6.08 -10.76 -16.71
CA ALA A 573 -6.26 -10.19 -18.05
C ALA A 573 -5.54 -8.84 -18.22
N GLY A 574 -5.16 -8.19 -17.12
CA GLY A 574 -4.51 -6.88 -17.14
C GLY A 574 -5.43 -5.75 -17.61
N ARG A 575 -6.76 -5.94 -17.54
CA ARG A 575 -7.75 -4.91 -17.87
C ARG A 575 -7.97 -4.02 -16.65
N SER A 576 -8.18 -2.73 -16.90
CA SER A 576 -8.47 -1.81 -15.80
C SER A 576 -9.94 -1.93 -15.40
N VAL A 577 -10.22 -1.67 -14.13
CA VAL A 577 -11.58 -1.70 -13.59
C VAL A 577 -12.03 -0.30 -13.20
N LEU A 578 -13.33 -0.04 -13.27
CA LEU A 578 -13.89 1.28 -12.94
C LEU A 578 -13.50 1.70 -11.51
N SER A 579 -13.66 0.79 -10.55
CA SER A 579 -13.22 0.94 -9.16
C SER A 579 -12.90 -0.44 -8.56
N SER A 580 -11.87 -0.53 -7.72
CA SER A 580 -11.48 -1.75 -7.00
C SER A 580 -11.63 -1.58 -5.49
N ALA A 581 -11.00 -2.43 -4.69
CA ALA A 581 -11.15 -2.44 -3.23
C ALA A 581 -10.81 -1.09 -2.60
N THR A 582 -11.82 -0.49 -2.01
CA THR A 582 -11.79 0.83 -1.38
C THR A 582 -10.70 0.98 -0.33
N ALA A 583 -10.40 -0.07 0.43
CA ALA A 583 -9.31 -0.07 1.42
C ALA A 583 -7.94 0.20 0.79
N TRP A 584 -7.66 -0.34 -0.40
CA TRP A 584 -6.39 -0.09 -1.11
C TRP A 584 -6.37 1.29 -1.74
N LEU A 585 -7.49 1.71 -2.36
CA LEU A 585 -7.64 3.06 -2.92
C LEU A 585 -7.37 4.13 -1.85
N TRP A 586 -7.95 3.93 -0.66
CA TRP A 586 -7.71 4.76 0.53
C TRP A 586 -6.24 4.74 0.98
N SER A 587 -5.65 3.56 1.13
CA SER A 587 -4.27 3.43 1.62
C SER A 587 -3.23 4.07 0.69
N HIS A 588 -3.55 4.15 -0.61
CA HIS A 588 -2.72 4.80 -1.62
C HIS A 588 -3.10 6.28 -1.88
N GLY A 589 -4.06 6.82 -1.12
CA GLY A 589 -4.39 8.25 -1.13
C GLY A 589 -5.28 8.71 -2.29
N TYR A 590 -6.07 7.81 -2.90
CA TYR A 590 -7.04 8.19 -3.93
C TYR A 590 -8.41 8.50 -3.32
N GLU A 591 -9.11 9.49 -3.89
CA GLU A 591 -10.52 9.71 -3.63
C GLU A 591 -11.35 8.77 -4.52
N PHE A 592 -12.17 7.93 -3.91
CA PHE A 592 -12.92 6.88 -4.60
C PHE A 592 -14.40 6.85 -4.26
N ARG A 593 -14.86 7.64 -3.27
CA ARG A 593 -16.20 7.46 -2.68
C ARG A 593 -17.32 7.73 -3.67
N GLU A 594 -17.21 8.80 -4.47
CA GLU A 594 -18.16 9.09 -5.56
C GLU A 594 -18.30 7.91 -6.51
N ARG A 595 -17.17 7.33 -6.92
CA ARG A 595 -17.16 6.26 -7.90
C ARG A 595 -17.65 4.94 -7.32
N ASP A 596 -17.35 4.65 -6.06
CA ASP A 596 -17.91 3.48 -5.35
C ASP A 596 -19.44 3.57 -5.25
N ALA A 597 -19.97 4.77 -4.95
CA ALA A 597 -21.40 5.01 -4.94
C ALA A 597 -22.02 4.80 -6.34
N ASP A 598 -21.38 5.28 -7.40
CA ASP A 598 -21.82 5.07 -8.77
C ASP A 598 -21.81 3.59 -9.17
N VAL A 599 -20.75 2.84 -8.86
CA VAL A 599 -20.66 1.40 -9.13
C VAL A 599 -21.85 0.66 -8.54
N ARG A 600 -22.20 0.95 -7.27
CA ARG A 600 -23.36 0.34 -6.60
C ARG A 600 -24.67 0.68 -7.30
N ARG A 601 -24.86 1.93 -7.72
CA ARG A 601 -26.08 2.36 -8.43
C ARG A 601 -26.21 1.73 -9.81
N ILE A 602 -25.09 1.60 -10.54
CA ILE A 602 -25.08 0.90 -11.83
C ILE A 602 -25.49 -0.55 -11.64
N TYR A 603 -24.88 -1.28 -10.69
CA TYR A 603 -25.24 -2.68 -10.44
C TYR A 603 -26.69 -2.86 -10.00
N ALA A 604 -27.23 -1.93 -9.19
CA ALA A 604 -28.63 -1.94 -8.78
C ALA A 604 -29.62 -1.65 -9.93
N GLY A 605 -29.13 -1.18 -11.08
CA GLY A 605 -29.98 -0.79 -12.21
C GLY A 605 -30.83 0.45 -11.92
N SER A 606 -30.30 1.42 -11.16
CA SER A 606 -30.96 2.72 -10.91
C SER A 606 -31.27 3.45 -12.22
N GLY A 607 -32.23 4.37 -12.21
CA GLY A 607 -32.70 5.08 -13.41
C GLY A 607 -31.63 5.87 -14.17
N ASP A 608 -30.52 6.23 -13.52
CA ASP A 608 -29.35 6.88 -14.14
C ASP A 608 -28.19 5.92 -14.49
N ALA A 609 -28.36 4.61 -14.35
CA ALA A 609 -27.30 3.62 -14.57
C ALA A 609 -26.72 3.66 -16.00
N LEU A 610 -27.55 3.80 -17.03
CA LEU A 610 -27.09 3.90 -18.42
C LEU A 610 -26.28 5.18 -18.67
N ASP A 611 -26.68 6.30 -18.06
CA ASP A 611 -25.95 7.57 -18.17
C ASP A 611 -24.61 7.50 -17.44
N LEU A 612 -24.56 6.83 -16.28
CA LEU A 612 -23.32 6.56 -15.55
C LEU A 612 -22.35 5.69 -16.37
N LEU A 613 -22.84 4.64 -17.01
CA LEU A 613 -22.02 3.77 -17.87
C LEU A 613 -21.42 4.54 -19.04
N ARG A 614 -22.20 5.42 -19.70
CA ARG A 614 -21.73 6.32 -20.76
C ARG A 614 -20.72 7.35 -20.25
N TYR A 615 -21.02 7.95 -19.10
CA TYR A 615 -20.18 8.95 -18.46
C TYR A 615 -18.78 8.42 -18.16
N TYR A 616 -18.69 7.19 -17.66
CA TYR A 616 -17.42 6.52 -17.39
C TYR A 616 -16.81 5.83 -18.61
N GLN A 617 -17.55 5.72 -19.72
CA GLN A 617 -17.14 5.00 -20.93
C GLN A 617 -16.79 3.54 -20.63
N VAL A 618 -17.63 2.87 -19.84
CA VAL A 618 -17.47 1.44 -19.53
C VAL A 618 -17.62 0.62 -20.80
N ASP A 619 -16.68 -0.31 -21.04
CA ASP A 619 -16.67 -1.14 -22.25
C ASP A 619 -17.29 -2.50 -22.00
N TYR A 620 -17.01 -3.09 -20.84
CA TYR A 620 -17.53 -4.40 -20.47
C TYR A 620 -18.04 -4.40 -19.03
N ILE A 621 -19.07 -5.19 -18.77
CA ILE A 621 -19.64 -5.38 -17.44
C ILE A 621 -19.39 -6.83 -17.05
N TYR A 622 -18.62 -7.03 -15.99
CA TYR A 622 -18.41 -8.35 -15.39
C TYR A 622 -19.50 -8.61 -14.36
N PHE A 623 -20.07 -9.81 -14.37
CA PHE A 623 -21.13 -10.21 -13.46
C PHE A 623 -20.84 -11.62 -12.93
N GLY A 624 -20.40 -11.73 -11.68
CA GLY A 624 -20.21 -13.01 -10.98
C GLY A 624 -20.59 -12.92 -9.50
N ASP A 625 -20.11 -13.87 -8.69
CA ASP A 625 -20.50 -14.00 -7.27
C ASP A 625 -20.36 -12.69 -6.48
N ALA A 626 -19.20 -12.02 -6.56
CA ALA A 626 -18.94 -10.78 -5.82
C ALA A 626 -19.88 -9.64 -6.24
N GLU A 627 -20.25 -9.56 -7.53
CA GLU A 627 -21.20 -8.58 -8.04
C GLU A 627 -22.64 -8.90 -7.62
N THR A 628 -22.96 -10.17 -7.39
CA THR A 628 -24.29 -10.60 -6.91
C THR A 628 -24.49 -10.43 -5.41
N SER A 629 -23.51 -10.81 -4.59
CA SER A 629 -23.64 -10.80 -3.13
C SER A 629 -23.54 -9.41 -2.52
N ASP A 630 -22.67 -8.55 -3.07
CA ASP A 630 -22.19 -7.37 -2.35
C ASP A 630 -22.83 -6.04 -2.81
N LEU A 631 -23.56 -6.05 -3.93
CA LEU A 631 -23.99 -4.83 -4.63
C LEU A 631 -25.49 -4.73 -4.92
N ARG A 632 -26.30 -5.67 -4.42
CA ARG A 632 -27.75 -5.76 -4.72
C ARG A 632 -28.03 -5.66 -6.22
N SER A 633 -27.27 -6.41 -7.00
CA SER A 633 -27.32 -6.28 -8.43
C SER A 633 -28.67 -6.71 -9.02
N ASN A 634 -29.04 -6.10 -10.15
CA ASN A 634 -30.22 -6.40 -10.92
C ASN A 634 -29.82 -7.06 -12.25
N PRO A 635 -29.70 -8.40 -12.31
CA PRO A 635 -29.29 -9.10 -13.54
C PRO A 635 -30.22 -8.80 -14.73
N ALA A 636 -31.53 -8.69 -14.48
CA ALA A 636 -32.52 -8.46 -15.52
C ALA A 636 -32.30 -7.11 -16.24
N PHE A 637 -31.83 -6.08 -15.53
CA PHE A 637 -31.46 -4.81 -16.15
C PHE A 637 -30.33 -5.01 -17.18
N PHE A 638 -29.31 -5.82 -16.86
CA PHE A 638 -28.20 -6.05 -17.78
C PHE A 638 -28.58 -6.95 -18.96
N ASP A 639 -29.32 -8.04 -18.71
CA ASP A 639 -29.79 -8.94 -19.78
C ASP A 639 -30.71 -8.22 -20.79
N GLN A 640 -31.47 -7.19 -20.35
CA GLN A 640 -32.34 -6.42 -21.23
C GLN A 640 -31.59 -5.37 -22.07
N ASN A 641 -30.50 -4.81 -21.55
CA ASN A 641 -29.83 -3.65 -22.15
C ASN A 641 -28.54 -4.00 -22.91
N PHE A 642 -27.92 -5.16 -22.66
CA PHE A 642 -26.60 -5.51 -23.20
C PHE A 642 -26.49 -6.94 -23.72
N ALA A 643 -25.67 -7.14 -24.74
CA ALA A 643 -25.36 -8.47 -25.25
C ALA A 643 -24.32 -9.17 -24.35
N ALA A 644 -24.58 -10.42 -23.98
CA ALA A 644 -23.60 -11.26 -23.30
C ALA A 644 -22.58 -11.81 -24.30
N VAL A 645 -21.30 -11.45 -24.12
CA VAL A 645 -20.17 -11.89 -24.97
C VAL A 645 -19.39 -13.06 -24.37
N TYR A 646 -19.60 -13.35 -23.09
CA TYR A 646 -19.11 -14.54 -22.40
C TYR A 646 -20.16 -15.02 -21.41
N ARG A 647 -20.39 -16.34 -21.36
CA ARG A 647 -21.23 -16.98 -20.35
C ARG A 647 -20.55 -18.26 -19.86
N SER A 648 -20.58 -18.43 -18.56
CA SER A 648 -20.28 -19.67 -17.84
C SER A 648 -21.37 -19.88 -16.77
N PRO A 649 -21.38 -21.00 -16.01
CA PRO A 649 -22.43 -21.27 -15.04
C PRO A 649 -22.76 -20.14 -14.04
N THR A 650 -21.74 -19.40 -13.57
CA THR A 650 -21.87 -18.34 -12.56
C THR A 650 -21.39 -16.97 -13.05
N ILE A 651 -20.71 -16.88 -14.21
CA ILE A 651 -20.14 -15.63 -14.72
C ILE A 651 -20.76 -15.26 -16.07
N THR A 652 -21.15 -13.99 -16.21
CA THR A 652 -21.50 -13.39 -17.50
C THR A 652 -20.68 -12.12 -17.71
N ILE A 653 -20.17 -11.92 -18.93
CA ILE A 653 -19.56 -10.64 -19.34
C ILE A 653 -20.43 -10.04 -20.43
N TYR A 654 -20.91 -8.82 -20.20
CA TYR A 654 -21.71 -8.07 -21.15
C TYR A 654 -20.85 -7.04 -21.90
N ASP A 655 -21.19 -6.80 -23.16
CA ASP A 655 -20.60 -5.75 -24.00
C ASP A 655 -21.43 -4.47 -23.85
N ALA A 656 -20.88 -3.51 -23.10
CA ALA A 656 -21.45 -2.18 -22.94
C ALA A 656 -20.95 -1.22 -24.03
N HIS A 657 -19.76 -1.46 -24.58
CA HIS A 657 -19.10 -0.63 -25.59
C HIS A 657 -19.96 -0.48 -26.84
N SER A 658 -20.34 -1.60 -27.45
CA SER A 658 -21.13 -1.66 -28.69
C SER A 658 -22.47 -0.91 -28.60
N SER A 659 -23.00 -0.76 -27.39
CA SER A 659 -24.31 -0.19 -27.12
C SER A 659 -24.25 1.28 -26.65
N LEU A 660 -23.12 1.71 -26.07
CA LEU A 660 -23.05 2.99 -25.35
C LEU A 660 -21.95 3.94 -25.85
N ASN A 661 -20.88 3.44 -26.49
CA ASN A 661 -19.67 4.22 -26.72
C ASN A 661 -19.35 4.38 -28.22
N PRO A 662 -19.23 5.61 -28.73
CA PRO A 662 -18.86 5.85 -30.13
C PRO A 662 -17.36 5.72 -30.41
N ILE A 663 -16.51 5.67 -29.38
CA ILE A 663 -15.05 5.62 -29.49
C ILE A 663 -14.58 4.19 -29.21
N SER A 664 -13.77 3.62 -30.11
CA SER A 664 -13.15 2.30 -29.91
C SER A 664 -12.24 2.29 -28.68
N PRO A 665 -12.22 1.22 -27.86
CA PRO A 665 -11.33 1.17 -26.69
C PRO A 665 -9.85 1.22 -27.09
N ASP A 666 -9.48 0.73 -28.28
CA ASP A 666 -8.11 0.77 -28.81
C ASP A 666 -7.61 2.20 -29.10
N ASP A 667 -8.53 3.13 -29.38
CA ASP A 667 -8.19 4.53 -29.65
C ASP A 667 -7.89 5.31 -28.36
N ARG A 668 -8.18 4.76 -27.18
CA ARG A 668 -7.88 5.36 -25.85
C ARG A 668 -6.41 5.24 -25.44
N ARG A 669 -5.49 5.40 -26.40
CA ARG A 669 -4.04 5.15 -26.25
C ARG A 669 -3.50 5.68 -24.92
N GLY A 670 -3.20 4.76 -23.99
CA GLY A 670 -2.42 5.03 -22.78
C GLY A 670 -3.04 5.92 -21.69
N ALA A 671 -4.30 6.37 -21.81
CA ALA A 671 -4.99 7.09 -20.73
C ALA A 671 -6.50 7.05 -20.90
N PHE A 672 -7.22 6.63 -19.86
CA PHE A 672 -8.66 6.89 -19.80
C PHE A 672 -8.89 8.40 -19.73
N ASN A 673 -9.93 8.90 -20.39
CA ASN A 673 -10.26 10.32 -20.25
C ASN A 673 -10.84 10.53 -18.85
N LYS A 674 -10.40 11.60 -18.17
CA LYS A 674 -11.01 11.96 -16.89
C LYS A 674 -12.45 12.40 -17.20
N PRO A 675 -13.48 11.76 -16.62
CA PRO A 675 -14.85 12.19 -16.82
C PRO A 675 -15.03 13.65 -16.38
N ALA A 676 -15.83 14.41 -17.12
CA ALA A 676 -16.16 15.79 -16.77
C ALA A 676 -16.84 15.81 -15.39
N PRO A 677 -16.51 16.70 -14.45
CA PRO A 677 -17.19 16.73 -13.16
C PRO A 677 -18.71 16.85 -13.32
N ARG A 678 -19.48 16.17 -12.47
CA ARG A 678 -20.94 16.26 -12.43
C ARG A 678 -21.38 17.35 -11.46
N GLU A 679 -22.46 18.04 -11.80
CA GLU A 679 -23.07 19.06 -10.95
C GLU A 679 -23.44 18.50 -9.58
N LEU A 680 -23.10 19.22 -8.52
CA LEU A 680 -23.34 18.78 -7.15
C LEU A 680 -24.84 18.66 -6.85
N ALA A 681 -25.66 19.62 -7.29
CA ALA A 681 -27.11 19.64 -7.03
C ALA A 681 -27.83 18.37 -7.49
N LEU A 682 -27.46 17.84 -8.67
CA LEU A 682 -28.07 16.64 -9.25
C LEU A 682 -27.70 15.35 -8.51
N ARG A 683 -26.73 15.43 -7.59
CA ARG A 683 -26.18 14.29 -6.85
C ARG A 683 -26.59 14.26 -5.39
N VAL A 684 -26.92 15.41 -4.79
CA VAL A 684 -27.16 15.56 -3.34
C VAL A 684 -28.05 14.45 -2.78
N ASP A 685 -29.17 14.10 -3.44
CA ASP A 685 -30.12 13.09 -2.97
C ASP A 685 -29.87 11.67 -3.49
N LYS A 686 -28.95 11.51 -4.44
CA LYS A 686 -28.63 10.22 -5.09
C LYS A 686 -27.34 9.59 -4.57
N ASP A 687 -26.34 10.43 -4.28
CA ASP A 687 -24.99 10.05 -3.88
C ASP A 687 -24.72 10.55 -2.44
N PRO A 688 -24.59 9.64 -1.46
CA PRO A 688 -24.30 10.04 -0.08
C PRO A 688 -22.99 10.83 0.07
N PHE A 689 -22.01 10.60 -0.82
CA PHE A 689 -20.75 11.32 -0.80
C PHE A 689 -20.91 12.80 -1.18
N ALA A 690 -21.97 13.18 -1.91
CA ALA A 690 -22.25 14.57 -2.25
C ALA A 690 -22.47 15.47 -1.00
N LEU A 691 -22.80 14.87 0.15
CA LEU A 691 -22.93 15.60 1.42
C LEU A 691 -21.62 15.74 2.19
N ILE A 692 -20.57 15.01 1.80
CA ILE A 692 -19.28 14.99 2.51
C ILE A 692 -18.18 15.59 1.64
N VAL A 693 -18.37 15.62 0.33
CA VAL A 693 -17.49 16.35 -0.59
C VAL A 693 -17.48 17.83 -0.21
N ASP A 694 -16.28 18.37 0.02
CA ASP A 694 -16.07 19.76 0.48
C ASP A 694 -16.80 20.10 1.80
N PHE A 695 -17.06 19.10 2.65
CA PHE A 695 -17.93 19.16 3.83
C PHE A 695 -17.85 20.46 4.67
N PRO A 696 -16.67 21.00 5.03
CA PRO A 696 -16.63 22.20 5.86
C PRO A 696 -17.24 23.43 5.19
N ARG A 697 -17.14 23.50 3.86
CA ARG A 697 -17.52 24.67 3.05
C ARG A 697 -18.95 24.57 2.54
N THR A 698 -19.49 23.36 2.41
CA THR A 698 -20.85 23.06 1.90
C THR A 698 -21.77 22.64 3.04
N SER A 699 -21.80 21.35 3.36
CA SER A 699 -22.71 20.75 4.34
C SER A 699 -22.60 21.34 5.74
N PHE A 700 -21.39 21.61 6.22
CA PHE A 700 -21.21 22.19 7.55
C PHE A 700 -21.66 23.66 7.61
N PHE A 701 -21.58 24.38 6.48
CA PHE A 701 -22.16 25.72 6.39
C PHE A 701 -23.68 25.66 6.56
N VAL A 702 -24.38 24.73 5.89
CA VAL A 702 -25.84 24.53 6.06
C VAL A 702 -26.19 24.16 7.50
N TYR A 703 -25.41 23.27 8.12
CA TYR A 703 -25.59 22.89 9.52
C TYR A 703 -25.52 24.11 10.44
N ARG A 704 -24.43 24.88 10.34
CA ARG A 704 -24.20 26.06 11.19
C ARG A 704 -25.24 27.15 10.94
N LEU A 705 -25.66 27.34 9.69
CA LEU A 705 -26.75 28.25 9.31
C LEU A 705 -28.06 27.89 10.03
N CYS A 706 -28.46 26.62 10.01
CA CYS A 706 -29.65 26.15 10.74
C CYS A 706 -29.49 26.30 12.26
N LYS A 707 -28.36 25.86 12.80
CA LYS A 707 -28.11 25.87 14.24
C LYS A 707 -28.08 27.28 14.82
N ALA A 708 -27.41 28.23 14.17
CA ALA A 708 -27.42 29.64 14.58
C ALA A 708 -28.81 30.29 14.42
N SER A 709 -29.53 29.96 13.33
CA SER A 709 -30.86 30.56 13.07
C SER A 709 -31.96 30.04 14.01
N TYR A 710 -31.92 28.77 14.41
CA TYR A 710 -33.06 28.11 15.06
C TYR A 710 -32.72 27.38 16.38
N GLY A 711 -31.46 27.35 16.80
CA GLY A 711 -31.01 26.69 18.05
C GLY A 711 -31.03 25.16 18.01
N ARG A 712 -31.43 24.55 16.90
CA ARG A 712 -31.53 23.08 16.71
C ARG A 712 -30.70 22.60 15.52
N MET A 713 -30.38 21.30 15.51
CA MET A 713 -29.80 20.65 14.34
C MET A 713 -30.79 20.71 13.17
N PRO A 714 -30.28 20.72 11.92
CA PRO A 714 -31.16 20.61 10.77
C PRO A 714 -31.84 19.24 10.74
N ARG A 715 -33.04 19.19 10.18
CA ARG A 715 -33.72 17.96 9.73
C ARG A 715 -33.30 17.65 8.29
N ARG A 716 -33.40 16.39 7.87
CA ARG A 716 -32.93 15.94 6.55
C ARG A 716 -33.54 16.76 5.41
N GLU A 717 -34.87 16.85 5.31
CA GLU A 717 -35.53 17.48 4.16
C GLU A 717 -35.14 18.96 3.96
N GLU A 718 -35.08 19.75 5.04
CA GLU A 718 -34.61 21.14 4.97
C GLU A 718 -33.13 21.23 4.59
N PHE A 719 -32.32 20.29 5.08
CA PHE A 719 -30.89 20.21 4.76
C PHE A 719 -30.66 19.89 3.28
N MET A 720 -31.37 18.90 2.75
CA MET A 720 -31.24 18.49 1.35
C MET A 720 -31.69 19.60 0.39
N THR A 721 -32.74 20.33 0.76
CA THR A 721 -33.21 21.50 -0.01
C THR A 721 -32.13 22.59 -0.07
N ALA A 722 -31.52 22.92 1.06
CA ALA A 722 -30.43 23.90 1.11
C ALA A 722 -29.18 23.42 0.35
N MET A 723 -28.84 22.14 0.45
CA MET A 723 -27.74 21.54 -0.29
C MET A 723 -27.97 21.53 -1.80
N SER A 724 -29.20 21.30 -2.26
CA SER A 724 -29.56 21.38 -3.68
C SER A 724 -29.34 22.79 -4.23
N LEU A 725 -29.73 23.83 -3.48
CA LEU A 725 -29.46 25.22 -3.86
C LEU A 725 -27.97 25.53 -3.89
N LEU A 726 -27.22 25.08 -2.88
CA LEU A 726 -25.76 25.25 -2.84
C LEU A 726 -25.04 24.54 -3.98
N GLY A 727 -25.57 23.42 -4.43
CA GLY A 727 -24.97 22.60 -5.48
C GLY A 727 -25.27 23.06 -6.90
N ARG A 728 -26.13 24.07 -7.10
CA ARG A 728 -26.57 24.53 -8.43
C ARG A 728 -25.40 25.11 -9.21
N ASP A 729 -25.20 24.66 -10.45
CA ASP A 729 -24.08 25.03 -11.31
C ASP A 729 -22.69 24.78 -10.68
N LEU A 730 -22.64 23.97 -9.61
CA LEU A 730 -21.41 23.73 -8.86
C LEU A 730 -20.76 22.42 -9.29
N PHE A 731 -19.65 22.53 -10.02
CA PHE A 731 -18.89 21.40 -10.54
C PHE A 731 -17.57 21.27 -9.77
N ILE A 732 -17.57 20.50 -8.67
CA ILE A 732 -16.39 20.39 -7.80
C ILE A 732 -15.17 19.90 -8.58
N GLY A 733 -14.08 20.67 -8.53
CA GLY A 733 -12.84 20.39 -9.24
C GLY A 733 -12.75 20.96 -10.66
N ALA A 734 -13.82 21.57 -11.20
CA ALA A 734 -13.76 22.35 -12.45
C ALA A 734 -13.12 23.73 -12.21
N ALA A 735 -12.59 24.39 -13.24
CA ALA A 735 -12.06 25.75 -13.07
C ALA A 735 -13.16 26.71 -12.57
N GLY A 736 -12.86 27.56 -11.57
CA GLY A 736 -13.80 28.56 -11.03
C GLY A 736 -14.84 28.02 -10.04
N TRP A 737 -14.85 26.71 -9.74
CA TRP A 737 -15.87 26.12 -8.86
C TRP A 737 -15.93 26.72 -7.44
N GLN A 738 -14.79 27.18 -6.90
CA GLN A 738 -14.75 27.82 -5.59
C GLN A 738 -15.48 29.17 -5.58
N GLU A 739 -15.41 29.95 -6.66
CA GLU A 739 -16.11 31.22 -6.80
C GLU A 739 -17.62 30.98 -6.90
N GLN A 740 -18.03 30.02 -7.75
CA GLN A 740 -19.42 29.62 -7.87
C GLN A 740 -20.00 29.16 -6.52
N ARG A 741 -19.22 28.44 -5.69
CA ARG A 741 -19.65 28.06 -4.34
C ARG A 741 -19.93 29.27 -3.45
N GLU A 742 -19.11 30.31 -3.48
CA GLU A 742 -19.35 31.52 -2.66
C GLU A 742 -20.55 32.33 -3.17
N ILE A 743 -20.79 32.36 -4.48
CA ILE A 743 -22.02 32.90 -5.09
C ILE A 743 -23.24 32.14 -4.54
N ASN A 744 -23.20 30.81 -4.57
CA ASN A 744 -24.30 29.97 -4.10
C ASN A 744 -24.53 30.11 -2.59
N ARG A 745 -23.47 30.25 -1.78
CA ARG A 745 -23.57 30.51 -0.33
C ARG A 745 -24.27 31.83 -0.04
N SER A 746 -23.93 32.88 -0.79
CA SER A 746 -24.56 34.19 -0.65
C SER A 746 -26.04 34.15 -1.05
N ALA A 747 -26.36 33.45 -2.15
CA ALA A 747 -27.74 33.23 -2.58
C ALA A 747 -28.55 32.43 -1.56
N LEU A 748 -28.01 31.31 -1.05
CA LEU A 748 -28.65 30.53 0.02
C LEU A 748 -28.92 31.39 1.24
N LEU A 749 -27.95 32.21 1.68
CA LEU A 749 -28.14 33.06 2.86
C LEU A 749 -29.27 34.09 2.65
N ASN A 750 -29.35 34.69 1.46
CA ASN A 750 -30.44 35.61 1.08
C ASN A 750 -31.80 34.90 1.10
N ASP A 751 -31.90 33.74 0.47
CA ASP A 751 -33.14 32.97 0.41
C ASP A 751 -33.56 32.48 1.80
N TRP A 752 -32.59 32.02 2.60
CA TRP A 752 -32.80 31.55 3.96
C TRP A 752 -33.41 32.63 4.86
N MET A 753 -32.87 33.84 4.82
CA MET A 753 -33.39 34.98 5.57
C MET A 753 -34.76 35.45 5.07
N ASN A 754 -35.10 35.12 3.82
CA ASN A 754 -36.39 35.45 3.22
C ASN A 754 -37.49 34.42 3.49
N THR A 755 -37.17 33.26 4.07
CA THR A 755 -38.15 32.25 4.47
C THR A 755 -39.13 32.78 5.51
N THR A 756 -40.36 32.27 5.49
CA THR A 756 -41.40 32.64 6.45
C THR A 756 -40.98 32.38 7.90
N ALA A 757 -40.33 31.24 8.16
CA ALA A 757 -39.87 30.86 9.50
C ALA A 757 -38.81 31.84 10.04
N PHE A 758 -37.82 32.22 9.22
CA PHE A 758 -36.80 33.19 9.63
C PHE A 758 -37.41 34.57 9.90
N LYS A 759 -38.25 35.05 8.97
CA LYS A 759 -38.93 36.35 9.12
C LYS A 759 -39.79 36.42 10.38
N GLN A 760 -40.54 35.37 10.70
CA GLN A 760 -41.36 35.29 11.91
C GLN A 760 -40.54 35.43 13.20
N LEU A 761 -39.33 34.86 13.23
CA LEU A 761 -38.46 34.91 14.42
C LEU A 761 -37.74 36.26 14.58
N TYR A 762 -37.38 36.91 13.47
CA TYR A 762 -36.39 37.99 13.48
C TYR A 762 -36.89 39.35 13.02
N ASN A 763 -37.96 39.46 12.21
CA ASN A 763 -38.40 40.76 11.69
C ASN A 763 -38.91 41.70 12.80
N GLY A 764 -39.48 41.16 13.87
CA GLY A 764 -39.95 41.95 15.02
C GLY A 764 -38.88 42.30 16.05
N LYS A 765 -37.65 41.78 15.92
CA LYS A 765 -36.56 41.99 16.88
C LYS A 765 -35.76 43.24 16.54
N SER A 766 -35.30 43.97 17.56
CA SER A 766 -34.25 45.00 17.43
C SER A 766 -32.89 44.39 17.07
N ASN A 767 -31.91 45.21 16.68
CA ASN A 767 -30.57 44.72 16.33
C ASN A 767 -29.86 44.00 17.51
N PRO A 768 -29.90 44.49 18.76
CA PRO A 768 -29.39 43.75 19.91
C PRO A 768 -30.08 42.40 20.11
N GLU A 769 -31.41 42.36 20.08
CA GLU A 769 -32.18 41.12 20.28
C GLU A 769 -31.93 40.10 19.16
N PHE A 770 -31.74 40.57 17.93
CA PHE A 770 -31.35 39.74 16.79
C PHE A 770 -30.00 39.07 17.04
N VAL A 771 -28.97 39.86 17.39
CA VAL A 771 -27.62 39.35 17.67
C VAL A 771 -27.61 38.39 18.86
N ASP A 772 -28.29 38.74 19.95
CA ASP A 772 -28.36 37.90 21.16
C ASP A 772 -29.02 36.56 20.92
N SER A 773 -30.09 36.54 20.11
CA SER A 773 -30.78 35.30 19.76
C SER A 773 -29.86 34.37 18.96
N LEU A 774 -29.11 34.92 17.99
CA LEU A 774 -28.17 34.13 17.19
C LEU A 774 -26.99 33.62 18.01
N LEU A 775 -26.40 34.45 18.86
CA LEU A 775 -25.30 34.04 19.76
C LEU A 775 -25.75 32.97 20.75
N SER A 776 -26.95 33.12 21.32
CA SER A 776 -27.53 32.11 22.20
C SER A 776 -27.75 30.77 21.49
N ASN A 777 -28.35 30.79 20.29
CA ASN A 777 -28.56 29.60 19.47
C ASN A 777 -27.25 28.91 19.07
N ALA A 778 -26.25 29.72 18.71
CA ALA A 778 -24.91 29.28 18.39
C ALA A 778 -24.06 28.96 19.63
N GLY A 779 -24.59 29.08 20.86
CA GLY A 779 -23.85 28.79 22.10
C GLY A 779 -22.53 29.58 22.21
N LEU A 780 -22.50 30.82 21.75
CA LEU A 780 -21.31 31.69 21.74
C LEU A 780 -21.38 32.72 22.87
N GLY A 781 -20.32 32.78 23.67
CA GLY A 781 -20.12 33.80 24.71
C GLY A 781 -19.15 34.87 24.26
N TRP A 782 -19.54 35.67 23.25
CA TRP A 782 -18.69 36.77 22.76
C TRP A 782 -18.41 37.81 23.85
N SER A 783 -17.26 38.49 23.73
CA SER A 783 -16.94 39.61 24.62
C SER A 783 -17.96 40.74 24.46
N ALA A 784 -18.17 41.52 25.52
CA ALA A 784 -19.07 42.67 25.47
C ALA A 784 -18.65 43.68 24.38
N GLY A 785 -17.35 43.76 24.08
CA GLY A 785 -16.79 44.61 23.03
C GLY A 785 -17.12 44.13 21.62
N ASP A 786 -16.91 42.85 21.30
CA ASP A 786 -17.17 42.30 19.96
C ASP A 786 -18.66 42.33 19.62
N ARG A 787 -19.49 42.01 20.61
CA ARG A 787 -20.95 42.14 20.52
C ARG A 787 -21.35 43.59 20.26
N TYR A 788 -20.80 44.56 21.00
CA TYR A 788 -21.10 45.97 20.82
C TYR A 788 -20.73 46.47 19.42
N LEU A 789 -19.55 46.07 18.90
CA LEU A 789 -19.11 46.45 17.56
C LEU A 789 -20.04 45.94 16.46
N LEU A 790 -20.52 44.69 16.57
CA LEU A 790 -21.46 44.12 15.60
C LEU A 790 -22.80 44.89 15.60
N ILE A 791 -23.35 45.18 16.79
CA ILE A 791 -24.61 45.92 16.94
C ILE A 791 -24.46 47.34 16.39
N LYS A 792 -23.36 48.04 16.73
CA LYS A 792 -23.07 49.37 16.20
C LYS A 792 -22.96 49.36 14.67
N GLY A 793 -22.40 48.29 14.10
CA GLY A 793 -22.34 48.09 12.65
C GLY A 793 -23.73 48.02 12.01
N LEU A 794 -24.65 47.28 12.64
CA LEU A 794 -26.05 47.17 12.20
C LEU A 794 -26.82 48.49 12.34
N ASP A 795 -26.65 49.20 13.45
CA ASP A 795 -27.34 50.48 13.71
C ASP A 795 -26.86 51.59 12.76
N SER A 796 -25.57 51.57 12.39
CA SER A 796 -24.98 52.52 11.44
C SER A 796 -25.13 52.15 9.97
N GLY A 797 -25.70 50.97 9.67
CA GLY A 797 -25.85 50.45 8.30
C GLY A 797 -24.54 50.03 7.61
N THR A 798 -23.42 50.02 8.34
CA THR A 798 -22.13 49.51 7.85
C THR A 798 -22.07 47.98 7.83
N GLN A 799 -23.00 47.33 8.53
CA GLN A 799 -23.30 45.92 8.41
C GLN A 799 -24.79 45.70 8.15
N SER A 800 -25.11 44.64 7.41
CA SER A 800 -26.48 44.12 7.29
C SER A 800 -26.70 42.96 8.25
N ARG A 801 -27.97 42.66 8.58
CA ARG A 801 -28.31 41.46 9.37
C ARG A 801 -27.79 40.16 8.73
N GLN A 802 -27.67 40.16 7.40
CA GLN A 802 -27.05 39.07 6.64
C GLN A 802 -25.57 38.92 6.96
N THR A 803 -24.80 40.03 6.92
CA THR A 803 -23.37 40.00 7.26
C THR A 803 -23.12 39.65 8.73
N ALA A 804 -24.03 40.07 9.63
CA ALA A 804 -23.97 39.68 11.05
C ALA A 804 -24.20 38.18 11.25
N LEU A 805 -25.23 37.60 10.61
CA LEU A 805 -25.49 36.17 10.66
C LEU A 805 -24.31 35.36 10.08
N LEU A 806 -23.76 35.79 8.95
CA LEU A 806 -22.58 35.15 8.35
C LEU A 806 -21.37 35.20 9.28
N GLY A 807 -21.11 36.34 9.92
CA GLY A 807 -20.03 36.50 10.89
C GLY A 807 -20.13 35.55 12.08
N ILE A 808 -21.35 35.35 12.62
CA ILE A 808 -21.62 34.39 13.70
C ILE A 808 -21.45 32.94 13.22
N ILE A 809 -21.95 32.62 12.03
CA ILE A 809 -21.81 31.28 11.45
C ILE A 809 -20.34 30.91 11.24
N GLU A 810 -19.50 31.86 10.81
CA GLU A 810 -18.06 31.65 10.56
C GLU A 810 -17.17 31.82 11.79
N ASP A 811 -17.75 31.94 12.99
CA ASP A 811 -17.00 31.96 14.24
C ASP A 811 -16.20 30.67 14.45
N LYS A 812 -14.94 30.82 14.87
CA LYS A 812 -13.98 29.72 15.04
C LYS A 812 -14.38 28.74 16.15
N ASP A 813 -14.98 29.22 17.24
CA ASP A 813 -15.34 28.40 18.39
C ASP A 813 -16.63 27.64 18.10
N PHE A 814 -17.56 28.28 17.38
CA PHE A 814 -18.74 27.61 16.84
C PHE A 814 -18.35 26.52 15.84
N TYR A 815 -17.41 26.83 14.93
CA TYR A 815 -16.86 25.86 13.98
C TYR A 815 -16.27 24.66 14.71
N ALA A 816 -15.36 24.87 15.67
CA ALA A 816 -14.66 23.78 16.34
C ALA A 816 -15.61 22.87 17.13
N ARG A 817 -16.57 23.45 17.86
CA ARG A 817 -17.47 22.70 18.74
C ARG A 817 -18.47 21.82 17.99
N GLU A 818 -18.96 22.28 16.84
CA GLU A 818 -20.03 21.59 16.12
C GLU A 818 -19.52 20.66 15.01
N PHE A 819 -18.23 20.72 14.65
CA PHE A 819 -17.69 20.03 13.48
C PHE A 819 -18.01 18.52 13.48
N ASN A 820 -17.71 17.84 14.58
CA ASN A 820 -17.88 16.38 14.68
C ASN A 820 -19.35 15.98 14.67
N THR A 821 -20.20 16.70 15.41
CA THR A 821 -21.66 16.50 15.42
C THR A 821 -22.23 16.62 14.01
N ALA A 822 -21.88 17.69 13.30
CA ALA A 822 -22.34 17.93 11.94
C ALA A 822 -21.82 16.86 10.96
N TYR A 823 -20.55 16.43 11.12
CA TYR A 823 -19.96 15.41 10.27
C TYR A 823 -20.69 14.08 10.41
N VAL A 824 -21.03 13.65 11.62
CA VAL A 824 -21.84 12.44 11.84
C VAL A 824 -23.25 12.62 11.28
N LEU A 825 -23.87 13.78 11.49
CA LEU A 825 -25.24 14.04 11.04
C LEU A 825 -25.39 13.88 9.52
N VAL A 826 -24.45 14.37 8.73
CA VAL A 826 -24.54 14.21 7.26
C VAL A 826 -24.38 12.77 6.79
N HIS A 827 -23.74 11.91 7.58
CA HIS A 827 -23.68 10.48 7.28
C HIS A 827 -25.06 9.84 7.47
N TYR A 828 -25.81 10.23 8.49
CA TYR A 828 -27.22 9.82 8.62
C TYR A 828 -28.07 10.30 7.44
N PHE A 829 -27.91 11.56 7.01
CA PHE A 829 -28.69 12.10 5.90
C PHE A 829 -28.36 11.48 4.55
N GLY A 830 -27.08 11.27 4.27
CA GLY A 830 -26.61 10.73 3.00
C GLY A 830 -26.80 9.21 2.93
N TYR A 831 -26.15 8.49 3.86
CA TYR A 831 -26.11 7.03 3.80
C TYR A 831 -27.43 6.41 4.29
N LEU A 832 -27.93 6.80 5.47
CA LEU A 832 -29.13 6.17 6.06
C LEU A 832 -30.45 6.81 5.62
N ARG A 833 -30.40 8.01 5.02
CA ARG A 833 -31.55 8.75 4.49
C ARG A 833 -32.64 9.05 5.51
N ARG A 834 -32.26 9.30 6.76
CA ARG A 834 -33.18 9.65 7.85
C ARG A 834 -32.56 10.60 8.84
N ASN A 835 -33.36 11.12 9.77
CA ASN A 835 -32.82 11.78 10.94
C ASN A 835 -32.33 10.74 11.97
N PRO A 836 -31.29 11.05 12.76
CA PRO A 836 -30.73 10.12 13.74
C PRO A 836 -31.72 9.72 14.84
N ASP A 837 -32.68 10.58 15.17
CA ASP A 837 -33.72 10.34 16.18
C ASP A 837 -35.00 9.71 15.61
N ASP A 838 -35.09 9.48 14.30
CA ASP A 838 -36.19 8.72 13.70
C ASP A 838 -36.07 7.22 14.02
N ALA A 839 -37.10 6.43 13.73
CA ALA A 839 -37.02 4.97 13.79
C ALA A 839 -35.83 4.48 12.92
N PRO A 840 -35.08 3.44 13.37
CA PRO A 840 -35.37 2.54 14.48
C PRO A 840 -34.85 3.01 15.86
N ASP A 841 -34.12 4.12 15.94
CA ASP A 841 -33.38 4.49 17.16
C ASP A 841 -34.23 5.23 18.20
N PHE A 842 -35.13 6.13 17.76
CA PHE A 842 -35.95 6.99 18.61
C PHE A 842 -35.16 7.86 19.62
N ASN A 843 -33.85 8.03 19.42
CA ASN A 843 -32.95 8.83 20.26
C ASN A 843 -31.63 9.16 19.53
N LEU A 844 -30.75 9.96 20.16
CA LEU A 844 -29.47 10.39 19.57
C LEU A 844 -28.25 9.54 20.00
N LYS A 845 -28.43 8.37 20.62
CA LYS A 845 -27.30 7.57 21.16
C LYS A 845 -26.30 7.18 20.07
N GLY A 846 -26.78 6.76 18.89
CA GLY A 846 -25.92 6.39 17.77
C GLY A 846 -25.09 7.57 17.24
N LEU A 847 -25.72 8.75 17.11
CA LEU A 847 -25.01 9.96 16.71
C LEU A 847 -23.95 10.37 17.75
N ASN A 848 -24.33 10.38 19.03
CA ASN A 848 -23.41 10.73 20.11
C ASN A 848 -22.22 9.75 20.19
N PHE A 849 -22.47 8.46 20.03
CA PHE A 849 -21.42 7.44 19.98
C PHE A 849 -20.37 7.76 18.90
N TRP A 850 -20.79 8.04 17.67
CA TRP A 850 -19.85 8.35 16.59
C TRP A 850 -19.16 9.70 16.76
N ARG A 851 -19.84 10.71 17.31
CA ARG A 851 -19.21 11.99 17.65
C ARG A 851 -18.08 11.79 18.66
N ASP A 852 -18.36 11.10 19.77
CA ASP A 852 -17.40 10.88 20.84
C ASP A 852 -16.17 10.09 20.33
N ARG A 853 -16.36 9.18 19.37
CA ARG A 853 -15.25 8.50 18.67
C ARG A 853 -14.40 9.43 17.82
N LEU A 854 -15.02 10.38 17.11
CA LEU A 854 -14.27 11.38 16.34
C LEU A 854 -13.51 12.36 17.24
N ASP A 855 -14.09 12.74 18.38
CA ASP A 855 -13.43 13.57 19.39
C ASP A 855 -12.19 12.87 19.97
N GLU A 856 -12.25 11.54 20.16
CA GLU A 856 -11.15 10.73 20.69
C GLU A 856 -10.01 10.51 19.67
N TRP A 857 -10.35 10.16 18.43
CA TRP A 857 -9.37 9.67 17.46
C TRP A 857 -8.90 10.72 16.44
N GLY A 858 -9.73 11.73 16.16
CA GLY A 858 -9.47 12.69 15.07
C GLY A 858 -9.44 12.06 13.67
N ASP A 859 -9.83 10.80 13.51
CA ASP A 859 -9.81 10.08 12.23
C ASP A 859 -11.18 10.01 11.56
N TYR A 860 -11.45 11.00 10.71
CA TYR A 860 -12.68 11.13 9.93
C TYR A 860 -12.84 10.09 8.80
N ARG A 861 -11.84 9.24 8.56
CA ARG A 861 -11.84 8.32 7.40
C ARG A 861 -12.63 7.05 7.68
N ILE A 862 -12.79 6.66 8.95
CA ILE A 862 -13.42 5.40 9.36
C ILE A 862 -14.96 5.48 9.30
N ILE A 863 -15.54 6.66 9.56
CA ILE A 863 -16.99 6.78 9.74
C ILE A 863 -17.79 6.50 8.45
N SER A 864 -17.36 7.00 7.28
CA SER A 864 -18.07 6.70 6.03
C SER A 864 -18.13 5.21 5.76
N ARG A 865 -17.05 4.49 6.06
CA ARG A 865 -17.00 3.03 5.94
C ARG A 865 -17.97 2.35 6.90
N ALA A 866 -18.01 2.77 8.17
CA ALA A 866 -18.92 2.19 9.16
C ALA A 866 -20.40 2.32 8.76
N PHE A 867 -20.78 3.44 8.13
CA PHE A 867 -22.13 3.63 7.62
C PHE A 867 -22.42 2.75 6.39
N ILE A 868 -21.49 2.67 5.44
CA ILE A 868 -21.61 1.81 4.24
C ILE A 868 -21.71 0.33 4.63
N GLU A 869 -20.94 -0.12 5.62
CA GLU A 869 -20.92 -1.52 6.06
C GLU A 869 -22.09 -1.86 7.02
N SER A 870 -22.88 -0.87 7.44
CA SER A 870 -23.97 -1.08 8.40
C SER A 870 -25.10 -1.95 7.81
N THR A 871 -25.70 -2.80 8.65
CA THR A 871 -26.88 -3.60 8.26
C THR A 871 -28.04 -2.71 7.82
N GLU A 872 -28.18 -1.52 8.39
CA GLU A 872 -29.23 -0.58 8.02
C GLU A 872 -29.05 -0.08 6.58
N TYR A 873 -27.86 0.40 6.23
CA TYR A 873 -27.52 0.73 4.84
C TYR A 873 -27.71 -0.48 3.93
N ASN A 874 -27.26 -1.65 4.42
CA ASN A 874 -27.53 -3.05 4.04
C ASN A 874 -28.97 -3.38 3.61
N ASN A 875 -29.98 -2.68 4.15
CA ASN A 875 -31.39 -2.99 3.94
C ASN A 875 -32.20 -1.90 3.20
N LEU A 876 -31.63 -0.73 2.95
CA LEU A 876 -32.30 0.35 2.20
C LEU A 876 -32.66 -0.05 0.76
N LYS A 877 -33.81 0.35 0.24
CA LYS A 877 -34.11 0.17 -1.20
C LYS A 877 -33.19 1.04 -2.06
N PRO A 878 -32.73 0.56 -3.24
CA PRO A 878 -32.02 1.40 -4.20
C PRO A 878 -32.84 2.65 -4.56
N VAL A 879 -32.17 3.76 -4.87
CA VAL A 879 -32.86 4.94 -5.45
C VAL A 879 -33.44 4.49 -6.80
N PRO A 880 -34.73 4.75 -7.07
CA PRO A 880 -35.31 4.57 -8.39
C PRO A 880 -34.54 5.32 -9.48
#